data_AF-A0A316RZS5-F1
#
_entry.id   AF-A0A316RZS5-F1
#
_cell.length_a   1.000
_cell.length_b   1.000
_cell.length_c   1.000
_cell.angle_alpha   90.00
_cell.angle_beta   90.00
_cell.angle_gamma   90.00
#
_symmetry.space_group_name_H-M   'P 1'
#
loop_
_entity.id
_entity.type
_entity.pdbx_description
1 polymer ?
#
loop_
_entity_poly.entity_id
_entity_poly.type
_entity_poly.pdbx_seq_one_letter_code
_entity_poly.pdbx_strand_id
1 'polypeptide(L)'
;MGARHKVIVGSAAAAALVIGLGMAPVPVLADDNSPLVDAVVSTERLSVSEVGAVPSDEGGLGGPEAAVASPQVDSSNLESDGASTGASEYPAVDTDKLTTYAIGSKKAPDKVIDLPGGSTSAGTRPQTWSSNGTDAQAWSLKTADDGLTTIYHAASGKVLDVESAKAFSGAKVQLWNDNGTQAQKWILTADGAFFKIASALDRSLVLDLRWGSTDNGTPLQLWSDNGSDAQRWSLKAATTRRQRADALAKDNETSIADGTYTLGSVLAAGKVADARSGLTDNGTPVQTYRGNGTDAQVWAVRHDSNGYVTIVHAASGKVLDVRNGVARAQAAIQLYESNGTWAQKWIAVSRGDGSFKLLSALDTSLAVDVKWGSKADCAELWLYEDNGSAAQGWRPAGTTTMRMRLDELAEDNRALIADGTYAVRSDLLPSLVLDARAAGTGNCTAVQTYAANETAAQQWTVVHDARGYVTLQNVNSGKVLDVSAGNASNGAVLQLYQGNGTYAQKWIVVRSGDGFKLLSALREGLAVDIPAASTVSQTAMQLYADNGTAAQRWYFSPVKKASCSMTAEFEGNSILPVNLRNGDRFFALPASATGDTAKLSFGEDVYVGPNKLNVSGGSNATLTDCLGESFAGNNRVSFVLYDASGKEISRVFVLRSSSDSVFLKSDDPSGHGRSWVESDPDHKISATGTLSYVGVDGKVVYDGKLTQIKGRGNSTWVQSAKKSYQIKLDKKCDLLQTGNKDNKNKTWTLITDYLDGTSLRNATAYELAQRLGVRSAVDYGFVDLYYDGEYRGSYLLCEKVQINKGRVDISELEKENDALNPDISAKQIVTGKNAYGQDIRYANGVKNPSDISGGYLIEHENLESRYTAESAYFGVEVVDGYVQHFVCKSPEVWSREEAEYVSCLFQDLFDACRNGGIVPSWRGSRRAGMRTDELLDLDSLARLYWANEIMKNGDGLIFSSNYIYKDKGQSSKLVFGPAWDFDLSSGNPKVFAGAEGVKKSEGWWTRSAGIGLDLMRNPQIQAAVAAQKSSSINIARQLLNGGTFDLLATGLSRSKAMNSIVWGASGEGASTLRSWLNARLDWIERN
;
A
#
# COMPACT_ATOMS: atom_id res chain seq x y z
N MET A 1 35.77 43.46 -1.48
CA MET A 1 36.88 43.05 -2.38
C MET A 1 36.36 41.83 -3.13
N GLY A 2 36.29 41.77 -4.45
CA GLY A 2 37.41 41.80 -5.41
C GLY A 2 37.70 40.34 -5.82
N ALA A 3 37.63 39.89 -7.08
CA ALA A 3 37.70 40.63 -8.35
C ALA A 3 36.58 40.27 -9.36
N ARG A 4 36.57 40.98 -10.50
CA ARG A 4 35.68 40.74 -11.67
C ARG A 4 36.32 39.72 -12.61
N HIS A 5 35.51 39.09 -13.48
CA HIS A 5 35.83 38.95 -14.92
C HIS A 5 34.53 39.00 -15.75
N LYS A 6 34.63 39.17 -17.07
CA LYS A 6 33.54 39.59 -17.97
C LYS A 6 33.18 38.53 -19.03
N VAL A 7 31.87 38.38 -19.25
CA VAL A 7 31.15 38.42 -20.55
C VAL A 7 31.86 37.85 -21.80
N ILE A 8 31.19 36.89 -22.45
CA ILE A 8 30.95 36.89 -23.92
C ILE A 8 29.53 36.39 -24.17
N VAL A 9 28.91 36.81 -25.28
CA VAL A 9 27.54 36.46 -25.69
C VAL A 9 27.59 35.67 -26.99
N GLY A 10 26.77 34.62 -27.13
CA GLY A 10 26.57 33.84 -28.35
C GLY A 10 25.12 33.33 -28.41
N SER A 11 24.53 33.25 -29.61
CA SER A 11 23.08 33.12 -29.78
C SER A 11 22.64 32.09 -30.82
N ALA A 12 21.35 31.73 -30.72
CA ALA A 12 20.46 31.19 -31.75
C ALA A 12 20.36 29.66 -32.01
N ALA A 13 19.09 29.22 -31.99
CA ALA A 13 18.43 28.29 -32.93
C ALA A 13 18.66 26.76 -32.88
N ALA A 14 17.76 26.10 -32.14
CA ALA A 14 16.80 25.08 -32.62
C ALA A 14 17.26 23.83 -33.42
N ALA A 15 17.00 22.63 -32.87
CA ALA A 15 15.87 21.74 -33.26
C ALA A 15 16.15 20.23 -33.03
N ALA A 16 15.15 19.49 -32.51
CA ALA A 16 14.96 18.01 -32.58
C ALA A 16 16.05 17.06 -31.96
N LEU A 17 15.75 15.85 -31.47
CA LEU A 17 14.50 15.22 -30.98
C LEU A 17 14.85 13.91 -30.20
N VAL A 18 14.08 13.59 -29.14
CA VAL A 18 13.84 12.22 -28.57
C VAL A 18 14.84 11.56 -27.56
N ILE A 19 14.29 11.27 -26.37
CA ILE A 19 14.56 10.19 -25.37
C ILE A 19 15.94 10.09 -24.67
N GLY A 20 15.92 10.14 -23.32
CA GLY A 20 17.07 9.80 -22.46
C GLY A 20 16.89 10.11 -20.95
N LEU A 21 16.19 9.23 -20.23
CA LEU A 21 16.00 9.13 -18.76
C LEU A 21 16.89 10.00 -17.82
N GLY A 22 16.25 10.78 -16.92
CA GLY A 22 16.82 11.32 -15.67
C GLY A 22 15.74 11.35 -14.58
N MET A 23 15.86 10.59 -13.49
CA MET A 23 16.59 10.88 -12.24
C MET A 23 15.98 12.02 -11.39
N ALA A 24 15.59 11.69 -10.16
CA ALA A 24 14.88 12.57 -9.22
C ALA A 24 15.84 13.41 -8.35
N PRO A 25 15.41 14.59 -7.83
CA PRO A 25 16.25 15.47 -7.03
C PRO A 25 16.40 15.02 -5.56
N VAL A 26 17.50 15.48 -4.94
CA VAL A 26 17.80 15.32 -3.51
C VAL A 26 17.08 16.42 -2.69
N PRO A 27 16.51 16.13 -1.50
CA PRO A 27 15.88 17.13 -0.65
C PRO A 27 16.90 18.03 0.06
N VAL A 28 16.49 19.26 0.38
CA VAL A 28 17.27 20.25 1.14
C VAL A 28 16.76 20.33 2.57
N LEU A 29 17.69 20.40 3.54
CA LEU A 29 17.39 20.63 4.96
C LEU A 29 17.27 22.14 5.25
N ALA A 30 16.43 22.49 6.22
CA ALA A 30 16.38 23.81 6.86
C ALA A 30 15.98 23.64 8.34
N ASP A 31 16.57 24.43 9.23
CA ASP A 31 16.57 24.20 10.68
C ASP A 31 15.40 24.84 11.45
N ASP A 32 15.15 24.32 12.66
CA ASP A 32 14.24 24.88 13.67
C ASP A 32 14.69 26.23 14.25
N ASN A 33 13.74 27.11 14.61
CA ASN A 33 13.82 27.91 15.85
C ASN A 33 12.52 28.65 16.26
N SER A 34 11.76 28.03 17.18
CA SER A 34 11.12 28.72 18.35
C SER A 34 9.97 29.76 18.09
N PRO A 35 9.25 30.27 19.12
CA PRO A 35 8.14 29.53 19.74
C PRO A 35 6.80 30.31 19.91
N LEU A 36 5.81 29.58 20.44
CA LEU A 36 4.50 29.97 21.01
C LEU A 36 4.31 31.43 21.50
N VAL A 37 3.17 32.05 21.11
CA VAL A 37 2.33 32.91 21.99
C VAL A 37 0.85 32.78 21.58
N ASP A 38 -0.08 33.11 22.48
CA ASP A 38 -1.54 32.87 22.42
C ASP A 38 -2.35 33.72 21.42
N ALA A 39 -3.58 33.27 21.17
CA ALA A 39 -4.62 34.02 20.45
C ALA A 39 -5.60 34.72 21.41
N VAL A 40 -6.05 35.92 21.08
CA VAL A 40 -7.14 36.63 21.78
C VAL A 40 -8.22 37.11 20.81
N VAL A 41 -9.46 36.89 21.24
CA VAL A 41 -10.75 37.14 20.55
C VAL A 41 -10.95 38.59 20.09
N SER A 42 -11.62 38.78 18.94
CA SER A 42 -12.31 40.04 18.61
C SER A 42 -13.69 39.82 17.96
N THR A 43 -14.72 39.79 18.82
CA THR A 43 -16.12 40.25 18.60
C THR A 43 -16.91 39.86 17.33
N GLU A 44 -18.06 39.22 17.57
CA GLU A 44 -19.17 39.03 16.62
C GLU A 44 -19.86 40.35 16.19
N ARG A 45 -20.78 40.28 15.23
CA ARG A 45 -21.76 41.35 14.98
C ARG A 45 -23.14 40.86 14.50
N LEU A 46 -24.16 41.45 15.13
CA LEU A 46 -25.54 41.68 14.64
C LEU A 46 -26.53 40.49 14.59
N SER A 47 -27.42 40.47 15.59
CA SER A 47 -28.79 39.92 15.48
C SER A 47 -29.80 40.81 16.24
N VAL A 48 -30.73 41.43 15.52
CA VAL A 48 -31.85 42.27 15.98
C VAL A 48 -32.87 42.27 14.82
N SER A 49 -34.17 42.01 14.95
CA SER A 49 -35.00 41.50 16.05
C SER A 49 -36.39 41.11 15.50
N GLU A 50 -37.09 40.15 16.11
CA GLU A 50 -38.55 40.22 16.30
C GLU A 50 -39.04 39.20 17.34
N VAL A 51 -40.18 39.48 18.00
CA VAL A 51 -40.73 38.69 19.12
C VAL A 51 -42.27 38.69 19.04
N GLY A 52 -42.93 37.53 19.12
CA GLY A 52 -44.34 37.41 18.73
C GLY A 52 -45.18 36.23 19.24
N ALA A 53 -45.06 35.85 20.53
CA ALA A 53 -46.08 35.11 21.31
C ALA A 53 -46.50 33.66 20.91
N VAL A 54 -47.25 33.04 21.83
CA VAL A 54 -47.55 31.59 22.07
C VAL A 54 -48.84 31.54 22.95
N PRO A 55 -49.71 30.50 23.05
CA PRO A 55 -49.67 29.07 22.65
C PRO A 55 -50.78 28.75 21.58
N SER A 56 -51.54 27.62 21.48
CA SER A 56 -51.78 26.44 22.33
C SER A 56 -52.38 25.19 21.62
N ASP A 57 -52.41 24.10 22.40
CA ASP A 57 -53.30 22.90 22.37
C ASP A 57 -53.08 21.75 21.36
N GLU A 58 -53.51 20.56 21.81
CA GLU A 58 -53.14 19.21 21.32
C GLU A 58 -54.24 18.54 20.47
N GLY A 59 -53.91 17.49 19.69
CA GLY A 59 -54.89 16.90 18.75
C GLY A 59 -54.59 15.55 18.08
N GLY A 60 -54.20 14.52 18.84
CA GLY A 60 -54.54 13.10 18.56
C GLY A 60 -54.30 12.44 17.18
N LEU A 61 -53.15 11.77 17.06
CA LEU A 61 -52.89 10.44 16.44
C LEU A 61 -54.04 9.68 15.71
N GLY A 62 -53.75 9.06 14.53
CA GLY A 62 -54.45 7.82 14.12
C GLY A 62 -54.46 7.42 12.62
N GLY A 63 -53.94 6.22 12.32
CA GLY A 63 -54.27 5.36 11.15
C GLY A 63 -54.27 3.89 11.62
N PRO A 64 -54.32 2.84 10.76
CA PRO A 64 -54.34 2.82 9.28
C PRO A 64 -55.34 1.81 8.62
N GLU A 65 -55.28 1.69 7.29
CA GLU A 65 -55.46 0.51 6.38
C GLU A 65 -56.67 -0.48 6.39
N ALA A 66 -57.03 -0.90 5.15
CA ALA A 66 -57.51 -2.22 4.69
C ALA A 66 -58.90 -2.79 5.11
N ALA A 67 -59.59 -3.67 4.33
CA ALA A 67 -59.54 -3.98 2.88
C ALA A 67 -60.77 -4.83 2.41
N VAL A 68 -61.19 -4.61 1.14
CA VAL A 68 -61.78 -5.55 0.14
C VAL A 68 -62.85 -6.61 0.52
N ALA A 69 -64.01 -6.54 -0.16
CA ALA A 69 -64.74 -7.70 -0.72
C ALA A 69 -65.67 -7.29 -1.88
N SER A 70 -65.73 -8.09 -2.97
CA SER A 70 -66.66 -7.95 -4.11
C SER A 70 -67.79 -9.01 -4.03
N PRO A 71 -68.81 -9.08 -4.94
CA PRO A 71 -68.58 -9.78 -6.24
C PRO A 71 -69.53 -9.49 -7.45
N GLN A 72 -69.09 -9.96 -8.63
CA GLN A 72 -69.88 -10.48 -9.77
C GLN A 72 -70.58 -9.53 -10.78
N VAL A 73 -70.99 -10.15 -11.91
CA VAL A 73 -71.21 -9.60 -13.27
C VAL A 73 -72.33 -10.41 -13.95
N ASP A 74 -73.19 -9.80 -14.77
CA ASP A 74 -73.62 -10.34 -16.08
C ASP A 74 -74.23 -9.24 -16.98
N SER A 75 -74.75 -9.62 -18.15
CA SER A 75 -74.84 -8.85 -19.39
C SER A 75 -76.19 -9.03 -20.11
N SER A 76 -76.50 -8.15 -21.08
CA SER A 76 -77.32 -8.50 -22.27
C SER A 76 -77.36 -7.38 -23.32
N ASN A 77 -77.08 -7.75 -24.58
CA ASN A 77 -77.86 -7.55 -25.83
C ASN A 77 -78.63 -6.22 -26.10
N LEU A 78 -78.75 -5.73 -27.35
CA LEU A 78 -78.13 -6.08 -28.64
C LEU A 78 -78.33 -4.91 -29.65
N GLU A 79 -77.75 -5.07 -30.85
CA GLU A 79 -77.68 -4.14 -32.00
C GLU A 79 -79.03 -3.59 -32.55
N SER A 80 -78.96 -2.46 -33.28
CA SER A 80 -79.55 -2.34 -34.62
C SER A 80 -79.04 -1.10 -35.38
N ASP A 81 -78.83 -1.25 -36.70
CA ASP A 81 -78.36 -0.20 -37.62
C ASP A 81 -79.45 0.81 -38.03
N GLY A 82 -79.02 1.99 -38.49
CA GLY A 82 -79.93 3.06 -38.95
C GLY A 82 -79.24 4.20 -39.71
N ALA A 83 -78.46 3.89 -40.76
CA ALA A 83 -77.71 4.90 -41.51
C ALA A 83 -78.61 5.85 -42.35
N SER A 84 -78.34 7.16 -42.31
CA SER A 84 -79.00 8.14 -43.19
C SER A 84 -78.10 9.34 -43.59
N THR A 85 -77.66 9.30 -44.85
CA THR A 85 -77.38 10.45 -45.75
C THR A 85 -76.64 11.69 -45.24
N GLY A 86 -75.35 11.74 -45.59
CA GLY A 86 -74.47 12.89 -45.88
C GLY A 86 -74.94 14.34 -45.66
N ALA A 87 -74.12 15.07 -44.91
CA ALA A 87 -74.01 16.53 -44.88
C ALA A 87 -72.52 16.95 -45.02
N SER A 88 -72.26 18.24 -45.30
CA SER A 88 -70.95 18.77 -45.71
C SER A 88 -69.89 18.86 -44.60
N GLU A 89 -68.61 18.72 -44.98
CA GLU A 89 -67.44 18.86 -44.12
C GLU A 89 -67.27 20.28 -43.52
N TYR A 90 -67.64 20.50 -42.25
CA TYR A 90 -66.93 21.41 -41.34
C TYR A 90 -67.04 20.92 -39.88
N PRO A 91 -65.96 20.92 -39.08
CA PRO A 91 -66.00 20.43 -37.71
C PRO A 91 -66.68 21.43 -36.77
N ALA A 92 -67.45 20.92 -35.81
CA ALA A 92 -67.94 21.70 -34.68
C ALA A 92 -66.79 22.09 -33.74
N VAL A 93 -66.91 23.24 -33.07
CA VAL A 93 -65.88 23.75 -32.14
C VAL A 93 -66.16 23.22 -30.73
N ASP A 94 -65.21 22.47 -30.19
CA ASP A 94 -65.11 22.10 -28.77
C ASP A 94 -64.86 23.37 -27.94
N THR A 95 -65.71 23.64 -26.94
CA THR A 95 -65.64 24.84 -26.08
C THR A 95 -64.61 24.74 -24.96
N ASP A 96 -64.22 23.52 -24.55
CA ASP A 96 -63.32 23.29 -23.43
C ASP A 96 -61.85 23.17 -23.86
N LYS A 97 -61.57 23.02 -25.17
CA LYS A 97 -60.21 22.98 -25.73
C LYS A 97 -59.90 24.14 -26.65
N LEU A 98 -58.91 24.94 -26.25
CA LEU A 98 -58.22 25.97 -27.06
C LEU A 98 -57.54 25.35 -28.30
N THR A 99 -58.33 25.05 -29.32
CA THR A 99 -57.82 24.53 -30.60
C THR A 99 -57.09 25.66 -31.33
N THR A 100 -55.92 25.32 -31.89
CA THR A 100 -54.99 26.28 -32.48
C THR A 100 -55.00 26.18 -34.00
N TYR A 101 -55.01 27.32 -34.67
CA TYR A 101 -55.24 27.47 -36.11
C TYR A 101 -54.32 28.52 -36.73
N ALA A 102 -54.01 28.35 -38.01
CA ALA A 102 -53.57 29.43 -38.88
C ALA A 102 -54.80 29.99 -39.61
N ILE A 103 -55.01 31.30 -39.52
CA ILE A 103 -56.20 31.98 -40.06
C ILE A 103 -55.87 32.50 -41.47
N GLY A 104 -56.19 31.71 -42.50
CA GLY A 104 -55.85 32.00 -43.90
C GLY A 104 -56.83 32.94 -44.60
N SER A 105 -56.38 33.78 -45.52
CA SER A 105 -57.25 34.66 -46.31
C SER A 105 -57.82 33.97 -47.56
N LYS A 106 -59.08 34.24 -47.91
CA LYS A 106 -59.66 33.84 -49.22
C LYS A 106 -59.06 34.65 -50.37
N LYS A 107 -58.77 35.94 -50.17
CA LYS A 107 -58.20 36.84 -51.19
C LYS A 107 -56.74 36.53 -51.52
N ALA A 108 -55.99 36.01 -50.55
CA ALA A 108 -54.59 35.59 -50.69
C ALA A 108 -54.42 34.16 -50.14
N PRO A 109 -54.73 33.10 -50.92
CA PRO A 109 -54.86 31.73 -50.43
C PRO A 109 -53.58 31.11 -49.83
N ASP A 110 -52.40 31.66 -50.14
CA ASP A 110 -51.11 31.27 -49.56
C ASP A 110 -50.83 31.94 -48.20
N LYS A 111 -51.66 32.91 -47.77
CA LYS A 111 -51.36 33.83 -46.67
C LYS A 111 -52.28 33.69 -45.49
N VAL A 112 -51.72 33.91 -44.31
CA VAL A 112 -52.37 33.78 -43.01
C VAL A 112 -52.14 35.03 -42.16
N ILE A 113 -52.97 35.22 -41.13
CA ILE A 113 -52.77 36.28 -40.14
C ILE A 113 -51.46 36.01 -39.38
N ASP A 114 -50.60 37.03 -39.37
CA ASP A 114 -49.19 36.97 -38.99
C ASP A 114 -48.84 38.21 -38.12
N LEU A 115 -47.91 38.05 -37.18
CA LEU A 115 -47.33 39.17 -36.43
C LEU A 115 -46.03 39.66 -37.09
N PRO A 116 -45.90 40.96 -37.44
CA PRO A 116 -44.67 41.51 -38.03
C PRO A 116 -43.41 41.16 -37.23
N GLY A 117 -42.51 40.40 -37.85
CA GLY A 117 -41.26 39.92 -37.23
C GLY A 117 -41.45 39.02 -36.01
N GLY A 118 -42.64 38.43 -35.82
CA GLY A 118 -43.02 37.67 -34.62
C GLY A 118 -43.22 38.52 -33.36
N SER A 119 -43.40 39.84 -33.49
CA SER A 119 -43.44 40.76 -32.35
C SER A 119 -44.66 40.56 -31.45
N THR A 120 -44.48 39.90 -30.30
CA THR A 120 -45.54 39.63 -29.31
C THR A 120 -45.87 40.81 -28.39
N SER A 121 -45.36 42.01 -28.69
CA SER A 121 -45.67 43.25 -27.96
C SER A 121 -47.16 43.64 -28.05
N ALA A 122 -47.69 44.22 -26.99
CA ALA A 122 -48.99 44.88 -27.05
C ALA A 122 -48.89 46.12 -27.96
N GLY A 123 -49.89 46.32 -28.83
CA GLY A 123 -49.88 47.34 -29.88
C GLY A 123 -49.23 46.90 -31.20
N THR A 124 -48.65 45.70 -31.29
CA THR A 124 -48.25 45.13 -32.59
C THR A 124 -49.48 45.03 -33.49
N ARG A 125 -49.41 45.56 -34.72
CA ARG A 125 -50.50 45.47 -35.70
C ARG A 125 -50.37 44.19 -36.52
N PRO A 126 -51.31 43.22 -36.47
CA PRO A 126 -51.25 42.04 -37.32
C PRO A 126 -51.32 42.38 -38.80
N GLN A 127 -50.69 41.53 -39.60
CA GLN A 127 -50.60 41.60 -41.05
C GLN A 127 -51.05 40.27 -41.66
N THR A 128 -51.11 40.18 -42.99
CA THR A 128 -50.98 38.89 -43.67
C THR A 128 -49.58 38.66 -44.21
N TRP A 129 -49.11 37.42 -44.07
CA TRP A 129 -47.85 36.96 -44.64
C TRP A 129 -48.05 35.54 -45.22
N SER A 130 -47.24 35.16 -46.22
CA SER A 130 -47.23 33.79 -46.74
C SER A 130 -47.00 32.78 -45.61
N SER A 131 -47.77 31.69 -45.62
CA SER A 131 -47.76 30.70 -44.55
C SER A 131 -46.36 30.07 -44.39
N ASN A 132 -45.78 30.21 -43.21
CA ASN A 132 -44.40 29.81 -42.90
C ASN A 132 -44.31 28.86 -41.68
N GLY A 133 -45.43 28.57 -41.02
CA GLY A 133 -45.49 27.64 -39.88
C GLY A 133 -44.82 28.13 -38.59
N THR A 134 -44.38 29.40 -38.54
CA THR A 134 -43.85 30.00 -37.32
C THR A 134 -44.97 30.33 -36.33
N ASP A 135 -44.62 30.42 -35.06
CA ASP A 135 -45.56 30.69 -33.98
C ASP A 135 -46.26 32.04 -34.11
N ALA A 136 -45.69 33.00 -34.86
CA ALA A 136 -46.28 34.28 -35.25
C ALA A 136 -47.59 34.16 -36.04
N GLN A 137 -47.89 32.96 -36.57
CA GLN A 137 -49.06 32.64 -37.38
C GLN A 137 -50.04 31.68 -36.68
N ALA A 138 -49.77 31.32 -35.43
CA ALA A 138 -50.59 30.39 -34.65
C ALA A 138 -51.56 31.13 -33.74
N TRP A 139 -52.86 30.87 -33.91
CA TRP A 139 -53.95 31.55 -33.19
C TRP A 139 -54.91 30.53 -32.58
N SER A 140 -55.12 30.59 -31.26
CA SER A 140 -56.08 29.74 -30.54
C SER A 140 -57.41 30.47 -30.38
N LEU A 141 -58.52 29.81 -30.67
CA LEU A 141 -59.86 30.41 -30.55
C LEU A 141 -60.56 29.89 -29.29
N LYS A 142 -61.24 30.79 -28.57
CA LYS A 142 -62.20 30.43 -27.52
C LYS A 142 -63.52 31.15 -27.75
N THR A 143 -64.59 30.39 -27.97
CA THR A 143 -65.96 30.90 -27.97
C THR A 143 -66.57 30.67 -26.59
N ALA A 144 -67.23 31.68 -26.02
CA ALA A 144 -67.96 31.57 -24.77
C ALA A 144 -69.45 31.29 -25.00
N ASP A 145 -70.19 30.99 -23.94
CA ASP A 145 -71.61 30.62 -23.98
C ASP A 145 -72.54 31.72 -24.56
N ASP A 146 -72.05 32.97 -24.62
CA ASP A 146 -72.71 34.11 -25.26
C ASP A 146 -72.55 34.15 -26.79
N GLY A 147 -71.81 33.19 -27.35
CA GLY A 147 -71.49 33.09 -28.78
C GLY A 147 -70.38 34.05 -29.23
N LEU A 148 -69.72 34.77 -28.33
CA LEU A 148 -68.60 35.66 -28.66
C LEU A 148 -67.27 34.89 -28.60
N THR A 149 -66.46 35.06 -29.66
CA THR A 149 -65.14 34.45 -29.79
C THR A 149 -64.05 35.44 -29.42
N THR A 150 -63.09 35.02 -28.58
CA THR A 150 -61.80 35.69 -28.43
C THR A 150 -60.74 34.90 -29.19
N ILE A 151 -59.92 35.62 -29.96
CA ILE A 151 -58.88 35.05 -30.83
C ILE A 151 -57.53 35.38 -30.20
N TYR A 152 -56.90 34.38 -29.58
CA TYR A 152 -55.60 34.47 -28.92
C TYR A 152 -54.46 34.19 -29.91
N HIS A 153 -53.36 34.92 -29.84
CA HIS A 153 -52.09 34.51 -30.41
C HIS A 153 -51.47 33.43 -29.52
N ALA A 154 -51.38 32.21 -30.05
CA ALA A 154 -51.22 30.97 -29.28
C ALA A 154 -49.92 30.91 -28.47
N ALA A 155 -48.86 31.55 -28.95
CA ALA A 155 -47.56 31.57 -28.28
C ALA A 155 -47.35 32.72 -27.28
N SER A 156 -48.29 33.66 -27.14
CA SER A 156 -48.13 34.81 -26.21
C SER A 156 -49.34 35.14 -25.33
N GLY A 157 -50.47 34.44 -25.48
CA GLY A 157 -51.69 34.64 -24.67
C GLY A 157 -52.36 36.01 -24.85
N LYS A 158 -51.91 36.81 -25.82
CA LYS A 158 -52.49 38.10 -26.20
C LYS A 158 -53.57 37.90 -27.26
N VAL A 159 -54.47 38.86 -27.42
CA VAL A 159 -55.69 38.71 -28.20
C VAL A 159 -55.79 39.72 -29.34
N LEU A 160 -56.55 39.35 -30.37
CA LEU A 160 -56.92 40.23 -31.48
C LEU A 160 -57.90 41.30 -30.98
N ASP A 161 -57.54 42.57 -31.14
CA ASP A 161 -58.14 43.72 -30.44
C ASP A 161 -58.40 44.88 -31.41
N VAL A 162 -59.53 45.57 -31.27
CA VAL A 162 -59.86 46.79 -32.04
C VAL A 162 -59.29 48.01 -31.32
N GLU A 163 -58.36 48.72 -31.97
CA GLU A 163 -57.56 49.78 -31.36
C GLU A 163 -58.41 50.84 -30.63
N SER A 164 -58.13 51.05 -29.34
CA SER A 164 -58.87 51.98 -28.47
C SER A 164 -60.39 51.75 -28.39
N ALA A 165 -60.87 50.55 -28.73
CA ALA A 165 -62.29 50.19 -28.86
C ALA A 165 -63.08 51.06 -29.86
N LYS A 166 -62.43 51.64 -30.88
CA LYS A 166 -63.06 52.54 -31.86
C LYS A 166 -63.32 51.84 -33.18
N ALA A 167 -64.53 51.29 -33.34
CA ALA A 167 -64.96 50.66 -34.58
C ALA A 167 -65.41 51.70 -35.62
N PHE A 168 -64.78 51.68 -36.80
CA PHE A 168 -65.15 52.42 -38.02
C PHE A 168 -64.44 51.78 -39.23
N SER A 169 -64.88 52.07 -40.46
CA SER A 169 -64.20 51.57 -41.67
C SER A 169 -62.79 52.16 -41.80
N GLY A 170 -61.78 51.31 -41.70
CA GLY A 170 -60.36 51.67 -41.63
C GLY A 170 -59.77 51.66 -40.21
N ALA A 171 -60.55 51.33 -39.18
CA ALA A 171 -60.05 51.16 -37.82
C ALA A 171 -58.95 50.09 -37.75
N LYS A 172 -57.90 50.34 -36.95
CA LYS A 172 -56.80 49.39 -36.81
C LYS A 172 -57.21 48.20 -35.94
N VAL A 173 -56.83 47.01 -36.36
CA VAL A 173 -56.82 45.83 -35.52
C VAL A 173 -55.39 45.61 -35.03
N GLN A 174 -55.22 45.32 -33.75
CA GLN A 174 -53.93 45.17 -33.05
C GLN A 174 -53.90 43.88 -32.21
N LEU A 175 -52.73 43.57 -31.68
CA LEU A 175 -52.54 42.57 -30.62
C LEU A 175 -52.51 43.27 -29.27
N TRP A 176 -53.32 42.84 -28.30
CA TRP A 176 -53.34 43.43 -26.96
C TRP A 176 -53.37 42.37 -25.84
N ASN A 177 -53.10 42.76 -24.59
CA ASN A 177 -53.33 41.88 -23.45
C ASN A 177 -54.83 41.61 -23.31
N ASP A 178 -55.22 40.37 -23.01
CA ASP A 178 -56.62 40.05 -22.70
C ASP A 178 -57.08 40.89 -21.50
N ASN A 179 -58.16 41.63 -21.70
CA ASN A 179 -58.82 42.47 -20.71
C ASN A 179 -60.34 42.25 -20.71
N GLY A 180 -60.83 41.22 -21.42
CA GLY A 180 -62.24 40.85 -21.53
C GLY A 180 -63.14 41.84 -22.26
N THR A 181 -62.67 43.01 -22.69
CA THR A 181 -63.53 44.05 -23.28
C THR A 181 -64.09 43.65 -24.64
N GLN A 182 -65.20 44.28 -25.03
CA GLN A 182 -65.90 44.01 -26.30
C GLN A 182 -65.06 44.33 -27.56
N ALA A 183 -63.95 45.06 -27.42
CA ALA A 183 -62.95 45.26 -28.47
C ALA A 183 -62.15 43.99 -28.81
N GLN A 184 -62.18 42.98 -27.95
CA GLN A 184 -61.46 41.70 -28.03
C GLN A 184 -62.41 40.52 -28.27
N LYS A 185 -63.64 40.83 -28.68
CA LYS A 185 -64.73 39.89 -28.92
C LYS A 185 -65.16 39.99 -30.38
N TRP A 186 -65.30 38.83 -31.00
CA TRP A 186 -65.52 38.66 -32.43
C TRP A 186 -66.68 37.69 -32.65
N ILE A 187 -67.40 37.85 -33.75
CA ILE A 187 -68.48 36.95 -34.15
C ILE A 187 -68.06 36.28 -35.46
N LEU A 188 -67.88 34.97 -35.40
CA LEU A 188 -67.58 34.16 -36.59
C LEU A 188 -68.90 33.70 -37.22
N THR A 189 -69.10 34.02 -38.49
CA THR A 189 -70.26 33.57 -39.28
C THR A 189 -69.77 32.80 -40.49
N ALA A 190 -70.25 31.58 -40.70
CA ALA A 190 -69.90 30.78 -41.87
C ALA A 190 -70.45 31.42 -43.16
N ASP A 191 -69.66 31.37 -44.23
CA ASP A 191 -69.98 31.82 -45.59
C ASP A 191 -69.33 30.81 -46.56
N GLY A 192 -70.08 29.73 -46.83
CA GLY A 192 -69.58 28.56 -47.56
C GLY A 192 -68.37 27.93 -46.87
N ALA A 193 -67.25 27.87 -47.57
CA ALA A 193 -66.00 27.28 -47.11
C ALA A 193 -65.13 28.19 -46.21
N PHE A 194 -65.66 29.36 -45.82
CA PHE A 194 -64.93 30.41 -45.12
C PHE A 194 -65.77 31.00 -43.98
N PHE A 195 -65.14 31.80 -43.13
CA PHE A 195 -65.76 32.58 -42.08
C PHE A 195 -65.65 34.08 -42.39
N LYS A 196 -66.73 34.80 -42.11
CA LYS A 196 -66.72 36.25 -41.89
C LYS A 196 -66.48 36.50 -40.40
N ILE A 197 -65.52 37.36 -40.06
CA ILE A 197 -65.14 37.67 -38.68
C ILE A 197 -65.59 39.11 -38.39
N ALA A 198 -66.75 39.27 -37.75
CA ALA A 198 -67.32 40.58 -37.40
C ALA A 198 -66.88 41.06 -36.01
N SER A 199 -66.75 42.37 -35.81
CA SER A 199 -66.47 42.93 -34.48
C SER A 199 -67.72 42.84 -33.58
N ALA A 200 -67.54 42.56 -32.29
CA ALA A 200 -68.63 42.67 -31.34
C ALA A 200 -68.99 44.14 -30.99
N LEU A 201 -68.13 45.11 -31.31
CA LEU A 201 -68.41 46.55 -31.13
C LEU A 201 -69.42 47.07 -32.16
N ASP A 202 -69.31 46.61 -33.41
CA ASP A 202 -70.25 46.88 -34.50
C ASP A 202 -70.23 45.69 -35.47
N ARG A 203 -71.37 45.00 -35.58
CA ARG A 203 -71.53 43.78 -36.38
C ARG A 203 -71.54 44.04 -37.90
N SER A 204 -71.65 45.30 -38.34
CA SER A 204 -71.53 45.69 -39.74
C SER A 204 -70.06 45.83 -40.20
N LEU A 205 -69.13 45.86 -39.25
CA LEU A 205 -67.69 46.01 -39.47
C LEU A 205 -66.96 44.68 -39.27
N VAL A 206 -66.25 44.25 -40.29
CA VAL A 206 -65.62 42.92 -40.40
C VAL A 206 -64.11 43.01 -40.61
N LEU A 207 -63.39 41.97 -40.22
CA LEU A 207 -61.95 41.85 -40.37
C LEU A 207 -61.59 41.76 -41.86
N ASP A 208 -60.75 42.69 -42.31
CA ASP A 208 -60.56 43.05 -43.71
C ASP A 208 -59.06 43.24 -44.03
N LEU A 209 -58.63 42.74 -45.19
CA LEU A 209 -57.31 43.07 -45.74
C LEU A 209 -57.30 44.50 -46.26
N ARG A 210 -56.42 45.34 -45.72
CA ARG A 210 -56.36 46.75 -46.11
C ARG A 210 -56.19 46.94 -47.63
N TRP A 211 -57.14 47.66 -48.22
CA TRP A 211 -57.29 47.87 -49.67
C TRP A 211 -57.47 46.60 -50.53
N GLY A 212 -57.76 45.46 -49.91
CA GLY A 212 -57.82 44.16 -50.59
C GLY A 212 -56.49 43.68 -51.17
N SER A 213 -55.35 44.25 -50.73
CA SER A 213 -54.03 43.86 -51.25
C SER A 213 -53.66 42.43 -50.85
N THR A 214 -52.96 41.76 -51.76
CA THR A 214 -52.39 40.42 -51.58
C THR A 214 -50.90 40.45 -51.23
N ASP A 215 -50.31 41.62 -50.94
CA ASP A 215 -48.89 41.76 -50.61
C ASP A 215 -48.52 41.15 -49.23
N ASN A 216 -47.26 40.75 -49.06
CA ASN A 216 -46.75 40.37 -47.74
C ASN A 216 -46.57 41.64 -46.90
N GLY A 217 -47.13 41.63 -45.69
CA GLY A 217 -47.17 42.79 -44.81
C GLY A 217 -48.43 43.65 -44.91
N THR A 218 -49.45 43.23 -45.68
CA THR A 218 -50.75 43.92 -45.72
C THR A 218 -51.39 43.93 -44.33
N PRO A 219 -51.59 45.10 -43.69
CA PRO A 219 -52.09 45.15 -42.31
C PRO A 219 -53.59 44.87 -42.23
N LEU A 220 -54.03 44.27 -41.12
CA LEU A 220 -55.45 44.08 -40.87
C LEU A 220 -56.15 45.38 -40.46
N GLN A 221 -57.42 45.50 -40.84
CA GLN A 221 -58.32 46.58 -40.44
C GLN A 221 -59.74 46.05 -40.21
N LEU A 222 -60.63 46.89 -39.67
CA LEU A 222 -62.07 46.72 -39.86
C LEU A 222 -62.52 47.44 -41.14
N TRP A 223 -63.50 46.88 -41.83
CA TRP A 223 -64.20 47.55 -42.93
C TRP A 223 -65.68 47.14 -42.99
N SER A 224 -66.52 47.93 -43.65
CA SER A 224 -67.92 47.58 -43.89
C SER A 224 -68.02 46.28 -44.69
N ASP A 225 -68.89 45.35 -44.28
CA ASP A 225 -69.12 44.11 -45.03
C ASP A 225 -69.59 44.42 -46.46
N ASN A 226 -68.76 44.02 -47.43
CA ASN A 226 -68.94 44.29 -48.85
C ASN A 226 -68.98 43.00 -49.69
N GLY A 227 -68.99 41.83 -49.03
CA GLY A 227 -69.04 40.52 -49.67
C GLY A 227 -67.76 40.11 -50.42
N SER A 228 -66.70 40.91 -50.39
CA SER A 228 -65.45 40.59 -51.10
C SER A 228 -64.60 39.54 -50.38
N ASP A 229 -63.76 38.83 -51.15
CA ASP A 229 -62.85 37.82 -50.62
C ASP A 229 -61.83 38.37 -49.61
N ALA A 230 -61.62 39.70 -49.57
CA ALA A 230 -60.73 40.37 -48.61
C ALA A 230 -61.25 40.29 -47.16
N GLN A 231 -62.52 39.88 -46.99
CA GLN A 231 -63.26 39.83 -45.72
C GLN A 231 -63.66 38.39 -45.35
N ARG A 232 -62.99 37.39 -45.92
CA ARG A 232 -63.33 35.96 -45.75
C ARG A 232 -62.08 35.15 -45.40
N TRP A 233 -62.22 34.31 -44.39
CA TRP A 233 -61.11 33.71 -43.66
C TRP A 233 -61.30 32.19 -43.48
N SER A 234 -60.25 31.40 -43.62
CA SER A 234 -60.25 29.94 -43.41
C SER A 234 -59.50 29.59 -42.15
N LEU A 235 -60.04 28.68 -41.33
CA LEU A 235 -59.34 28.12 -40.18
C LEU A 235 -58.67 26.81 -40.61
N LYS A 236 -57.34 26.75 -40.55
CA LYS A 236 -56.55 25.52 -40.79
C LYS A 236 -55.84 25.13 -39.50
N ALA A 237 -55.87 23.88 -39.08
CA ALA A 237 -55.24 23.45 -37.83
C ALA A 237 -53.73 23.79 -37.80
N ALA A 238 -53.24 24.26 -36.66
CA ALA A 238 -51.85 24.65 -36.45
C ALA A 238 -51.37 24.33 -35.03
N THR A 239 -50.07 24.41 -34.80
CA THR A 239 -49.44 24.19 -33.49
C THR A 239 -48.46 25.31 -33.17
N THR A 240 -48.11 25.48 -31.90
CA THR A 240 -46.94 26.27 -31.46
C THR A 240 -45.69 25.40 -31.40
N ARG A 241 -44.51 26.02 -31.34
CA ARG A 241 -43.20 25.37 -31.15
C ARG A 241 -43.17 24.57 -29.85
N ARG A 242 -43.78 25.09 -28.78
CA ARG A 242 -43.93 24.39 -27.50
C ARG A 242 -44.79 23.14 -27.67
N GLN A 243 -45.97 23.24 -28.28
CA GLN A 243 -46.83 22.08 -28.55
C GLN A 243 -46.14 21.02 -29.42
N ARG A 244 -45.39 21.43 -30.46
CA ARG A 244 -44.58 20.50 -31.28
C ARG A 244 -43.48 19.81 -30.46
N ALA A 245 -42.82 20.54 -29.57
CA ALA A 245 -41.80 19.98 -28.69
C ALA A 245 -42.41 19.05 -27.63
N ASP A 246 -43.57 19.39 -27.06
CA ASP A 246 -44.25 18.59 -26.04
C ASP A 246 -44.77 17.27 -26.62
N ALA A 247 -45.31 17.31 -27.85
CA ALA A 247 -45.64 16.10 -28.60
C ALA A 247 -44.38 15.27 -28.91
N LEU A 248 -43.33 15.89 -29.46
CA LEU A 248 -42.08 15.19 -29.78
C LEU A 248 -41.40 14.58 -28.54
N ALA A 249 -41.51 15.22 -27.37
CA ALA A 249 -41.05 14.69 -26.10
C ALA A 249 -41.84 13.44 -25.70
N LYS A 250 -43.17 13.53 -25.75
CA LYS A 250 -44.07 12.42 -25.40
C LYS A 250 -43.93 11.23 -26.35
N ASP A 251 -43.85 11.48 -27.66
CA ASP A 251 -43.66 10.47 -28.70
C ASP A 251 -42.32 9.72 -28.59
N ASN A 252 -41.33 10.29 -27.89
CA ASN A 252 -39.99 9.73 -27.76
C ASN A 252 -39.63 9.30 -26.31
N GLU A 253 -40.57 9.32 -25.36
CA GLU A 253 -40.32 9.07 -23.92
C GLU A 253 -39.79 7.66 -23.59
N THR A 254 -39.77 6.75 -24.57
CA THR A 254 -39.21 5.39 -24.45
C THR A 254 -37.84 5.23 -25.11
N SER A 255 -37.28 6.28 -25.73
CA SER A 255 -35.97 6.24 -26.41
C SER A 255 -34.79 6.05 -25.45
N ILE A 256 -34.99 6.36 -24.17
CA ILE A 256 -34.13 6.05 -23.04
C ILE A 256 -35.03 5.88 -21.81
N ALA A 257 -34.68 4.99 -20.88
CA ALA A 257 -35.43 4.84 -19.63
C ALA A 257 -34.84 5.69 -18.50
N ASP A 258 -35.60 5.90 -17.43
CA ASP A 258 -35.04 6.40 -16.16
C ASP A 258 -34.02 5.41 -15.60
N GLY A 259 -32.87 5.92 -15.16
CA GLY A 259 -31.74 5.08 -14.74
C GLY A 259 -30.41 5.83 -14.69
N THR A 260 -29.33 5.11 -14.41
CA THR A 260 -27.97 5.66 -14.30
C THR A 260 -27.08 5.12 -15.42
N TYR A 261 -26.46 6.00 -16.19
CA TYR A 261 -25.77 5.67 -17.44
C TYR A 261 -24.44 6.40 -17.60
N THR A 262 -23.52 5.81 -18.36
CA THR A 262 -22.57 6.60 -19.16
C THR A 262 -23.21 6.92 -20.52
N LEU A 263 -22.92 8.10 -21.07
CA LEU A 263 -23.44 8.53 -22.37
C LEU A 263 -22.32 8.47 -23.42
N GLY A 264 -22.20 7.33 -24.09
CA GLY A 264 -21.15 7.06 -25.08
C GLY A 264 -21.36 7.80 -26.39
N SER A 265 -20.31 8.41 -26.95
CA SER A 265 -20.39 9.15 -28.21
C SER A 265 -20.39 8.22 -29.43
N VAL A 266 -21.35 8.39 -30.35
CA VAL A 266 -21.41 7.64 -31.63
C VAL A 266 -20.28 8.06 -32.57
N LEU A 267 -19.77 9.30 -32.46
CA LEU A 267 -18.65 9.83 -33.24
C LEU A 267 -17.32 9.10 -32.99
N ALA A 268 -17.09 8.68 -31.75
CA ALA A 268 -15.81 8.19 -31.27
C ALA A 268 -16.01 7.11 -30.18
N ALA A 269 -15.94 5.85 -30.60
CA ALA A 269 -16.05 4.70 -29.70
C ALA A 269 -15.03 4.79 -28.55
N GLY A 270 -15.46 4.41 -27.34
CA GLY A 270 -14.66 4.52 -26.12
C GLY A 270 -14.61 5.91 -25.49
N LYS A 271 -15.31 6.92 -26.04
CA LYS A 271 -15.54 8.22 -25.38
C LYS A 271 -16.97 8.34 -24.86
N VAL A 272 -17.11 9.08 -23.76
CA VAL A 272 -18.37 9.36 -23.06
C VAL A 272 -18.49 10.84 -22.72
N ALA A 273 -19.71 11.31 -22.44
CA ALA A 273 -19.94 12.62 -21.84
C ALA A 273 -19.31 12.69 -20.44
N ASP A 274 -18.56 13.76 -20.19
CA ASP A 274 -17.61 13.91 -19.10
C ASP A 274 -17.69 15.34 -18.54
N ALA A 275 -17.88 15.50 -17.23
CA ALA A 275 -17.76 16.78 -16.56
C ALA A 275 -16.28 17.15 -16.45
N ARG A 276 -15.86 18.29 -17.04
CA ARG A 276 -14.44 18.64 -17.20
C ARG A 276 -13.66 18.51 -15.89
N SER A 277 -12.64 17.66 -15.91
CA SER A 277 -11.73 17.38 -14.79
C SER A 277 -12.42 16.85 -13.53
N GLY A 278 -13.66 16.33 -13.63
CA GLY A 278 -14.47 15.91 -12.49
C GLY A 278 -14.98 17.05 -11.60
N LEU A 279 -14.94 18.30 -12.08
CA LEU A 279 -15.43 19.45 -11.33
C LEU A 279 -16.95 19.39 -11.14
N THR A 280 -17.42 19.91 -10.00
CA THR A 280 -18.82 19.85 -9.57
C THR A 280 -19.48 21.23 -9.48
N ASP A 281 -18.81 22.28 -9.97
CA ASP A 281 -19.25 23.68 -9.87
C ASP A 281 -20.25 24.09 -10.96
N ASN A 282 -21.06 25.13 -10.65
CA ASN A 282 -21.92 25.78 -11.64
C ASN A 282 -21.07 26.40 -12.76
N GLY A 283 -21.39 26.07 -14.02
CA GLY A 283 -20.67 26.54 -15.19
C GLY A 283 -19.49 25.67 -15.63
N THR A 284 -19.26 24.51 -14.97
CA THR A 284 -18.31 23.48 -15.43
C THR A 284 -18.67 23.01 -16.84
N PRO A 285 -17.79 23.11 -17.85
CA PRO A 285 -18.07 22.61 -19.19
C PRO A 285 -18.24 21.09 -19.22
N VAL A 286 -19.23 20.62 -19.97
CA VAL A 286 -19.33 19.20 -20.32
C VAL A 286 -18.58 18.95 -21.64
N GLN A 287 -17.90 17.82 -21.75
CA GLN A 287 -17.01 17.48 -22.85
C GLN A 287 -17.12 15.98 -23.18
N THR A 288 -16.49 15.52 -24.27
CA THR A 288 -16.19 14.10 -24.44
C THR A 288 -14.79 13.78 -23.94
N TYR A 289 -14.66 12.71 -23.15
CA TYR A 289 -13.38 12.16 -22.72
C TYR A 289 -13.40 10.63 -22.86
N ARG A 290 -12.23 10.00 -22.90
CA ARG A 290 -12.09 8.54 -22.84
C ARG A 290 -12.78 7.98 -21.58
N GLY A 291 -13.52 6.89 -21.73
CA GLY A 291 -14.12 6.17 -20.61
C GLY A 291 -13.08 5.79 -19.55
N ASN A 292 -13.27 6.28 -18.31
CA ASN A 292 -12.30 6.15 -17.21
C ASN A 292 -12.89 5.59 -15.90
N GLY A 293 -14.21 5.34 -15.85
CA GLY A 293 -14.91 4.72 -14.71
C GLY A 293 -15.21 5.66 -13.53
N THR A 294 -14.82 6.94 -13.61
CA THR A 294 -15.08 7.93 -12.56
C THR A 294 -16.49 8.50 -12.65
N ASP A 295 -17.03 8.95 -11.51
CA ASP A 295 -18.39 9.51 -11.42
C ASP A 295 -18.56 10.83 -12.21
N ALA A 296 -17.45 11.43 -12.69
CA ALA A 296 -17.43 12.53 -13.66
C ALA A 296 -18.11 12.19 -15.00
N GLN A 297 -18.30 10.89 -15.28
CA GLN A 297 -18.84 10.35 -16.52
C GLN A 297 -20.21 9.67 -16.34
N VAL A 298 -20.79 9.79 -15.14
CA VAL A 298 -22.01 9.08 -14.73
C VAL A 298 -23.19 10.04 -14.61
N TRP A 299 -24.28 9.69 -15.29
CA TRP A 299 -25.43 10.55 -15.51
C TRP A 299 -26.72 9.81 -15.18
N ALA A 300 -27.53 10.36 -14.27
CA ALA A 300 -28.88 9.86 -14.01
C ALA A 300 -29.89 10.55 -14.94
N VAL A 301 -30.72 9.75 -15.59
CA VAL A 301 -31.79 10.15 -16.51
C VAL A 301 -33.10 10.16 -15.76
N ARG A 302 -33.89 11.24 -15.91
CA ARG A 302 -35.23 11.39 -15.32
C ARG A 302 -36.20 12.05 -16.29
N HIS A 303 -37.38 11.48 -16.47
CA HIS A 303 -38.46 12.08 -17.27
C HIS A 303 -39.41 12.97 -16.43
N ASP A 304 -40.04 13.96 -17.08
CA ASP A 304 -41.25 14.62 -16.57
C ASP A 304 -42.53 14.09 -17.23
N SER A 305 -43.70 14.58 -16.81
CA SER A 305 -45.01 14.13 -17.29
C SER A 305 -45.25 14.28 -18.79
N ASN A 306 -44.44 15.10 -19.46
CA ASN A 306 -44.54 15.39 -20.90
C ASN A 306 -43.46 14.65 -21.69
N GLY A 307 -42.66 13.79 -21.05
CA GLY A 307 -41.56 13.06 -21.68
C GLY A 307 -40.24 13.85 -21.78
N TYR A 308 -40.09 15.00 -21.13
CA TYR A 308 -38.80 15.71 -21.13
C TYR A 308 -37.79 15.04 -20.23
N VAL A 309 -36.60 14.79 -20.78
CA VAL A 309 -35.46 14.26 -20.05
C VAL A 309 -34.71 15.38 -19.34
N THR A 310 -34.44 15.18 -18.06
CA THR A 310 -33.40 15.88 -17.30
C THR A 310 -32.19 14.95 -17.16
N ILE A 311 -31.01 15.42 -17.56
CA ILE A 311 -29.74 14.68 -17.46
C ILE A 311 -28.98 15.20 -16.23
N VAL A 312 -28.85 14.39 -15.18
CA VAL A 312 -28.28 14.78 -13.88
C VAL A 312 -26.87 14.17 -13.70
N HIS A 313 -25.84 15.00 -13.50
CA HIS A 313 -24.47 14.56 -13.24
C HIS A 313 -24.33 13.99 -11.83
N ALA A 314 -24.14 12.67 -11.73
CA ALA A 314 -24.33 11.91 -10.50
C ALA A 314 -23.38 12.30 -9.36
N ALA A 315 -22.14 12.72 -9.67
CA ALA A 315 -21.18 13.20 -8.66
C ALA A 315 -21.56 14.54 -8.00
N SER A 316 -22.51 15.29 -8.57
CA SER A 316 -22.74 16.70 -8.21
C SER A 316 -24.20 17.10 -7.96
N GLY A 317 -25.16 16.27 -8.39
CA GLY A 317 -26.60 16.61 -8.41
C GLY A 317 -27.00 17.71 -9.41
N LYS A 318 -26.04 18.35 -10.10
CA LYS A 318 -26.27 19.37 -11.14
C LYS A 318 -26.72 18.73 -12.44
N VAL A 319 -27.34 19.52 -13.31
CA VAL A 319 -27.96 19.06 -14.56
C VAL A 319 -27.24 19.60 -15.80
N LEU A 320 -27.44 18.91 -16.93
CA LEU A 320 -26.97 19.32 -18.25
C LEU A 320 -27.76 20.57 -18.71
N ASP A 321 -27.06 21.68 -18.85
CA ASP A 321 -27.63 23.03 -18.97
C ASP A 321 -27.06 23.77 -20.20
N VAL A 322 -27.95 24.44 -20.95
CA VAL A 322 -27.57 25.38 -22.02
C VAL A 322 -27.17 26.71 -21.38
N ARG A 323 -25.88 27.06 -21.45
CA ARG A 323 -25.34 28.24 -20.76
C ARG A 323 -26.10 29.52 -21.11
N ASN A 324 -26.61 30.20 -20.07
CA ASN A 324 -27.44 31.41 -20.15
C ASN A 324 -28.80 31.21 -20.86
N GLY A 325 -29.25 29.97 -21.09
CA GLY A 325 -30.54 29.65 -21.70
C GLY A 325 -30.73 30.11 -23.15
N VAL A 326 -29.65 30.35 -23.90
CA VAL A 326 -29.74 30.92 -25.25
C VAL A 326 -30.04 29.87 -26.32
N ALA A 327 -31.20 30.03 -26.98
CA ALA A 327 -31.67 29.20 -28.08
C ALA A 327 -30.93 29.52 -29.40
N ARG A 328 -29.66 29.11 -29.53
CA ARG A 328 -28.89 29.23 -30.79
C ARG A 328 -27.78 28.18 -30.91
N ALA A 329 -27.37 27.90 -32.15
CA ALA A 329 -26.16 27.15 -32.42
C ALA A 329 -24.91 27.81 -31.77
N GLN A 330 -23.93 26.97 -31.43
CA GLN A 330 -22.70 27.28 -30.71
C GLN A 330 -22.89 27.76 -29.25
N ALA A 331 -24.09 27.61 -28.66
CA ALA A 331 -24.29 27.80 -27.23
C ALA A 331 -23.60 26.69 -26.42
N ALA A 332 -22.76 27.03 -25.44
CA ALA A 332 -22.00 26.04 -24.69
C ALA A 332 -22.89 25.23 -23.72
N ILE A 333 -22.60 23.94 -23.57
CA ILE A 333 -23.23 23.08 -22.56
C ILE A 333 -22.36 23.02 -21.30
N GLN A 334 -23.01 23.07 -20.14
CA GLN A 334 -22.38 23.11 -18.83
C GLN A 334 -23.15 22.26 -17.81
N LEU A 335 -22.54 22.03 -16.65
CA LEU A 335 -23.27 21.70 -15.43
C LEU A 335 -23.87 22.97 -14.84
N TYR A 336 -25.13 22.91 -14.42
CA TYR A 336 -25.74 23.96 -13.61
C TYR A 336 -26.73 23.38 -12.59
N GLU A 337 -26.99 24.14 -11.53
CA GLU A 337 -27.98 23.80 -10.52
C GLU A 337 -29.39 23.70 -11.11
N SER A 338 -30.16 22.71 -10.67
CA SER A 338 -31.49 22.43 -11.21
C SER A 338 -32.46 23.57 -10.89
N ASN A 339 -32.90 24.28 -11.93
CA ASN A 339 -33.81 25.43 -11.84
C ASN A 339 -35.11 25.22 -12.64
N GLY A 340 -35.27 24.05 -13.28
CA GLY A 340 -36.48 23.66 -14.00
C GLY A 340 -36.74 24.40 -15.32
N THR A 341 -35.86 25.30 -15.75
CA THR A 341 -36.03 26.06 -16.99
C THR A 341 -35.85 25.18 -18.23
N TRP A 342 -36.38 25.65 -19.37
CA TRP A 342 -36.25 24.98 -20.66
C TRP A 342 -34.79 24.78 -21.13
N ALA A 343 -33.82 25.47 -20.53
CA ALA A 343 -32.39 25.30 -20.78
C ALA A 343 -31.83 23.95 -20.25
N GLN A 344 -32.57 23.28 -19.37
CA GLN A 344 -32.18 22.05 -18.68
C GLN A 344 -33.01 20.82 -19.08
N LYS A 345 -33.99 21.03 -19.97
CA LYS A 345 -34.89 19.99 -20.48
C LYS A 345 -34.50 19.59 -21.90
N TRP A 346 -34.55 18.29 -22.14
CA TRP A 346 -34.07 17.66 -23.37
C TRP A 346 -35.11 16.69 -23.92
N ILE A 347 -35.06 16.44 -25.23
CA ILE A 347 -35.81 15.36 -25.87
C ILE A 347 -34.80 14.36 -26.41
N ALA A 348 -34.81 13.14 -25.88
CA ALA A 348 -34.00 12.03 -26.38
C ALA A 348 -34.73 11.40 -27.58
N VAL A 349 -34.34 11.76 -28.81
CA VAL A 349 -34.95 11.20 -30.04
C VAL A 349 -34.15 10.00 -30.53
N SER A 350 -34.80 8.84 -30.67
CA SER A 350 -34.17 7.62 -31.18
C SER A 350 -33.60 7.80 -32.60
N ARG A 351 -32.43 7.21 -32.87
CA ARG A 351 -31.77 7.16 -34.19
C ARG A 351 -31.92 5.79 -34.87
N GLY A 352 -32.76 4.91 -34.32
CA GLY A 352 -33.09 3.58 -34.88
C GLY A 352 -32.01 2.50 -34.73
N ASP A 353 -30.80 2.86 -34.29
CA ASP A 353 -29.63 1.99 -34.19
C ASP A 353 -29.21 1.70 -32.73
N GLY A 354 -30.10 1.92 -31.76
CA GLY A 354 -29.78 1.88 -30.33
C GLY A 354 -28.93 3.07 -29.85
N SER A 355 -28.90 4.18 -30.61
CA SER A 355 -28.46 5.49 -30.12
C SER A 355 -29.61 6.50 -30.22
N PHE A 356 -29.48 7.61 -29.50
CA PHE A 356 -30.40 8.74 -29.53
C PHE A 356 -29.64 10.05 -29.76
N LYS A 357 -30.37 11.13 -30.08
CA LYS A 357 -29.86 12.50 -30.04
C LYS A 357 -30.62 13.30 -28.98
N LEU A 358 -29.95 14.24 -28.31
CA LEU A 358 -30.58 15.13 -27.33
C LEU A 358 -30.93 16.45 -28.01
N LEU A 359 -32.20 16.68 -28.31
CA LEU A 359 -32.71 17.97 -28.81
C LEU A 359 -33.04 18.89 -27.63
N SER A 360 -32.79 20.20 -27.77
CA SER A 360 -33.03 21.17 -26.70
C SER A 360 -34.51 21.53 -26.59
N ALA A 361 -35.07 21.59 -25.38
CA ALA A 361 -36.44 22.06 -25.18
C ALA A 361 -36.61 23.59 -25.37
N LEU A 362 -35.51 24.34 -25.53
CA LEU A 362 -35.50 25.73 -26.01
C LEU A 362 -35.80 25.83 -27.52
N ASP A 363 -35.28 24.88 -28.29
CA ASP A 363 -35.32 24.82 -29.74
C ASP A 363 -35.06 23.39 -30.23
N THR A 364 -36.09 22.73 -30.74
CA THR A 364 -35.98 21.34 -31.23
C THR A 364 -35.22 21.21 -32.55
N SER A 365 -34.80 22.32 -33.18
CA SER A 365 -33.83 22.31 -34.29
C SER A 365 -32.36 22.28 -33.82
N LEU A 366 -32.11 22.34 -32.50
CA LEU A 366 -30.77 22.30 -31.92
C LEU A 366 -30.54 21.01 -31.11
N ALA A 367 -29.43 20.33 -31.40
CA ALA A 367 -28.98 19.11 -30.74
C ALA A 367 -27.73 19.33 -29.88
N VAL A 368 -27.53 18.49 -28.85
CA VAL A 368 -26.25 18.38 -28.12
C VAL A 368 -25.22 17.71 -29.03
N ASP A 369 -24.20 18.49 -29.38
CA ASP A 369 -23.23 18.21 -30.44
C ASP A 369 -21.79 18.25 -29.88
N VAL A 370 -20.93 17.31 -30.33
CA VAL A 370 -19.50 17.30 -29.98
C VAL A 370 -18.76 18.34 -30.83
N LYS A 371 -18.26 19.39 -30.19
CA LYS A 371 -17.72 20.60 -30.81
C LYS A 371 -16.74 20.31 -31.96
N TRP A 372 -17.07 20.86 -33.14
CA TRP A 372 -16.39 20.67 -34.43
C TRP A 372 -16.33 19.22 -34.96
N GLY A 373 -17.17 18.31 -34.45
CA GLY A 373 -17.05 16.88 -34.78
C GLY A 373 -15.72 16.28 -34.35
N SER A 374 -15.09 16.83 -33.30
CA SER A 374 -13.74 16.46 -32.88
C SER A 374 -13.70 15.07 -32.24
N LYS A 375 -12.67 14.29 -32.61
CA LYS A 375 -12.34 13.00 -31.96
C LYS A 375 -11.19 13.12 -30.94
N ALA A 376 -10.73 14.34 -30.63
CA ALA A 376 -9.79 14.58 -29.54
C ALA A 376 -10.43 14.29 -28.16
N ASP A 377 -9.62 14.18 -27.11
CA ASP A 377 -10.15 14.26 -25.74
C ASP A 377 -10.39 15.72 -25.35
N CYS A 378 -11.26 15.94 -24.36
CA CYS A 378 -11.67 17.27 -23.86
C CYS A 378 -12.42 18.15 -24.89
N ALA A 379 -12.94 17.55 -25.97
CA ALA A 379 -13.81 18.26 -26.92
C ALA A 379 -15.14 18.62 -26.25
N GLU A 380 -15.41 19.91 -26.07
CA GLU A 380 -16.59 20.43 -25.38
C GLU A 380 -17.90 20.05 -26.07
N LEU A 381 -19.00 20.04 -25.33
CA LEU A 381 -20.34 19.94 -25.87
C LEU A 381 -20.96 21.33 -26.05
N TRP A 382 -21.70 21.50 -27.13
CA TRP A 382 -22.45 22.72 -27.45
C TRP A 382 -23.80 22.36 -28.09
N LEU A 383 -24.69 23.34 -28.25
CA LEU A 383 -25.81 23.23 -29.18
C LEU A 383 -25.31 23.43 -30.61
N TYR A 384 -25.79 22.61 -31.54
CA TYR A 384 -25.62 22.83 -32.97
C TYR A 384 -26.89 22.44 -33.74
N GLU A 385 -27.02 22.88 -34.99
CA GLU A 385 -28.17 22.55 -35.85
C GLU A 385 -28.27 21.03 -36.04
N ASP A 386 -29.47 20.48 -35.82
CA ASP A 386 -29.76 19.05 -35.97
C ASP A 386 -29.54 18.59 -37.40
N ASN A 387 -28.47 17.82 -37.59
CA ASN A 387 -28.00 17.33 -38.88
C ASN A 387 -27.87 15.79 -38.90
N GLY A 388 -28.30 15.13 -37.83
CA GLY A 388 -28.28 13.67 -37.69
C GLY A 388 -26.89 13.02 -37.62
N SER A 389 -25.80 13.79 -37.69
CA SER A 389 -24.44 13.26 -37.73
C SER A 389 -24.04 12.49 -36.47
N ALA A 390 -22.94 11.74 -36.57
CA ALA A 390 -22.41 10.98 -35.44
C ALA A 390 -21.98 11.88 -34.26
N ALA A 391 -21.70 13.17 -34.48
CA ALA A 391 -21.37 14.14 -33.44
C ALA A 391 -22.55 14.48 -32.52
N GLN A 392 -23.79 14.13 -32.92
CA GLN A 392 -25.03 14.38 -32.19
C GLN A 392 -25.64 13.09 -31.61
N GLY A 393 -24.98 11.95 -31.84
CA GLY A 393 -25.46 10.63 -31.41
C GLY A 393 -24.83 10.16 -30.10
N TRP A 394 -25.68 9.66 -29.20
CA TRP A 394 -25.35 9.20 -27.86
C TRP A 394 -25.89 7.78 -27.62
N ARG A 395 -25.09 6.91 -27.01
CA ARG A 395 -25.47 5.54 -26.62
C ARG A 395 -25.50 5.45 -25.09
N PRO A 396 -26.64 5.07 -24.48
CA PRO A 396 -26.68 4.86 -23.03
C PRO A 396 -26.09 3.48 -22.70
N ALA A 397 -25.16 3.44 -21.75
CA ALA A 397 -24.67 2.19 -21.17
C ALA A 397 -24.83 2.25 -19.66
N GLY A 398 -25.63 1.33 -19.10
CA GLY A 398 -25.98 1.32 -17.68
C GLY A 398 -24.74 1.21 -16.79
N THR A 399 -24.72 1.96 -15.69
CA THR A 399 -23.57 2.05 -14.79
C THR A 399 -23.98 2.41 -13.36
N THR A 400 -23.07 2.20 -12.42
CA THR A 400 -23.22 2.58 -11.00
C THR A 400 -22.19 3.66 -10.65
N THR A 401 -22.46 4.47 -9.62
CA THR A 401 -21.45 5.41 -9.08
C THR A 401 -20.43 4.70 -8.20
N MET A 402 -19.28 5.30 -7.95
CA MET A 402 -18.28 4.80 -6.99
C MET A 402 -18.90 4.58 -5.60
N ARG A 403 -19.82 5.47 -5.16
CA ARG A 403 -20.54 5.27 -3.91
C ARG A 403 -21.41 4.02 -3.95
N MET A 404 -22.16 3.79 -5.03
CA MET A 404 -22.97 2.57 -5.19
C MET A 404 -22.10 1.32 -5.21
N ARG A 405 -20.98 1.31 -5.97
CA ARG A 405 -20.02 0.18 -5.99
C ARG A 405 -19.46 -0.14 -4.62
N LEU A 406 -19.14 0.88 -3.83
CA LEU A 406 -18.63 0.71 -2.47
C LEU A 406 -19.73 0.31 -1.47
N ASP A 407 -20.97 0.78 -1.64
CA ASP A 407 -22.12 0.38 -0.81
C ASP A 407 -22.49 -1.10 -1.06
N GLU A 408 -22.46 -1.53 -2.32
CA GLU A 408 -22.63 -2.92 -2.76
C GLU A 408 -21.51 -3.82 -2.22
N LEU A 409 -20.25 -3.43 -2.41
CA LEU A 409 -19.08 -4.16 -1.89
C LEU A 409 -19.08 -4.26 -0.35
N ALA A 410 -19.60 -3.24 0.35
CA ALA A 410 -19.70 -3.25 1.80
C ALA A 410 -20.76 -4.26 2.30
N GLU A 411 -21.93 -4.31 1.66
CA GLU A 411 -22.99 -5.25 2.02
C GLU A 411 -22.62 -6.71 1.67
N ASP A 412 -22.08 -6.95 0.46
CA ASP A 412 -21.60 -8.27 0.01
C ASP A 412 -20.58 -8.90 0.97
N ASN A 413 -19.75 -8.06 1.62
CA ASN A 413 -18.68 -8.50 2.51
C ASN A 413 -19.07 -8.44 4.01
N ARG A 414 -20.28 -7.96 4.35
CA ARG A 414 -20.77 -7.78 5.73
C ARG A 414 -20.73 -9.05 6.59
N ALA A 415 -20.78 -10.23 5.96
CA ALA A 415 -20.74 -11.53 6.64
C ALA A 415 -19.30 -12.08 6.87
N LEU A 416 -18.25 -11.39 6.43
CA LEU A 416 -16.87 -11.88 6.52
C LEU A 416 -16.25 -11.80 7.93
N ILE A 417 -16.77 -10.90 8.76
CA ILE A 417 -16.34 -10.68 10.14
C ILE A 417 -17.56 -10.31 10.98
N ALA A 418 -17.59 -10.73 12.25
CA ALA A 418 -18.67 -10.37 13.17
C ALA A 418 -18.36 -9.06 13.91
N ASP A 419 -19.38 -8.41 14.46
CA ASP A 419 -19.16 -7.32 15.43
C ASP A 419 -18.50 -7.89 16.70
N GLY A 420 -17.50 -7.19 17.23
CA GLY A 420 -16.73 -7.68 18.37
C GLY A 420 -15.36 -7.01 18.52
N THR A 421 -14.61 -7.38 19.57
CA THR A 421 -13.31 -6.78 19.88
C THR A 421 -12.14 -7.69 19.47
N TYR A 422 -11.28 -7.15 18.60
CA TYR A 422 -10.18 -7.84 17.95
C TYR A 422 -8.86 -7.10 18.13
N ALA A 423 -7.75 -7.84 18.13
CA ALA A 423 -6.45 -7.30 17.75
C ALA A 423 -6.27 -7.50 16.23
N VAL A 424 -6.00 -6.42 15.49
CA VAL A 424 -5.83 -6.47 14.03
C VAL A 424 -4.37 -6.76 13.72
N ARG A 425 -4.06 -8.04 13.48
CA ARG A 425 -2.69 -8.58 13.31
C ARG A 425 -2.22 -8.44 11.87
N SER A 426 -0.96 -8.03 11.69
CA SER A 426 -0.33 -7.94 10.37
C SER A 426 -0.05 -9.34 9.79
N ASP A 427 -0.14 -9.49 8.47
CA ASP A 427 0.48 -10.63 7.80
C ASP A 427 2.02 -10.55 7.87
N LEU A 428 2.64 -9.51 7.31
CA LEU A 428 4.11 -9.37 7.19
C LEU A 428 4.89 -9.98 8.36
N LEU A 429 4.55 -9.57 9.57
CA LEU A 429 5.08 -10.15 10.80
C LEU A 429 3.94 -10.38 11.81
N PRO A 430 3.50 -11.63 12.05
CA PRO A 430 2.35 -11.91 12.92
C PRO A 430 2.57 -11.59 14.41
N SER A 431 3.79 -11.22 14.83
CA SER A 431 4.02 -10.63 16.16
C SER A 431 3.61 -9.15 16.26
N LEU A 432 3.27 -8.49 15.13
CA LEU A 432 2.79 -7.10 15.09
C LEU A 432 1.26 -7.01 14.95
N VAL A 433 0.69 -5.99 15.60
CA VAL A 433 -0.74 -5.63 15.53
C VAL A 433 -0.92 -4.12 15.34
N LEU A 434 -2.12 -3.71 14.92
CA LEU A 434 -2.55 -2.32 14.80
C LEU A 434 -2.68 -1.68 16.19
N ASP A 435 -2.02 -0.54 16.40
CA ASP A 435 -1.74 0.04 17.72
C ASP A 435 -1.97 1.56 17.70
N ALA A 436 -2.63 2.09 18.73
CA ALA A 436 -2.71 3.52 18.98
C ALA A 436 -1.40 4.01 19.61
N ARG A 437 -0.61 4.82 18.89
CA ARG A 437 0.78 5.15 19.27
C ARG A 437 0.89 5.63 20.71
N ALA A 438 1.77 4.95 21.46
CA ALA A 438 2.05 5.22 22.88
C ALA A 438 0.81 5.20 23.79
N ALA A 439 -0.22 4.42 23.42
CA ALA A 439 -1.54 4.40 24.06
C ALA A 439 -2.24 5.78 24.13
N GLY A 440 -1.94 6.67 23.18
CA GLY A 440 -2.56 7.99 23.08
C GLY A 440 -4.08 7.92 22.86
N THR A 441 -4.79 8.88 23.45
CA THR A 441 -6.27 8.94 23.44
C THR A 441 -6.84 10.20 22.78
N GLY A 442 -5.98 11.09 22.27
CA GLY A 442 -6.37 12.32 21.60
C GLY A 442 -6.78 12.11 20.14
N ASN A 443 -7.45 13.10 19.56
CA ASN A 443 -7.56 13.21 18.10
C ASN A 443 -6.16 13.34 17.48
N CYS A 444 -5.98 12.88 16.25
CA CYS A 444 -4.70 12.90 15.52
C CYS A 444 -3.58 12.07 16.17
N THR A 445 -3.89 11.21 17.15
CA THR A 445 -2.95 10.18 17.61
C THR A 445 -2.67 9.23 16.43
N ALA A 446 -1.42 9.18 15.95
CA ALA A 446 -1.06 8.31 14.84
C ALA A 446 -1.33 6.83 15.17
N VAL A 447 -1.88 6.10 14.21
CA VAL A 447 -2.00 4.64 14.29
C VAL A 447 -0.74 4.02 13.68
N GLN A 448 -0.24 2.95 14.29
CA GLN A 448 1.01 2.29 13.92
C GLN A 448 0.89 0.77 13.97
N THR A 449 1.89 0.06 13.44
CA THR A 449 2.18 -1.31 13.90
C THR A 449 2.90 -1.25 15.25
N TYR A 450 2.61 -2.19 16.15
CA TYR A 450 3.42 -2.39 17.35
C TYR A 450 3.49 -3.88 17.72
N ALA A 451 4.55 -4.27 18.42
CA ALA A 451 4.69 -5.61 18.97
C ALA A 451 3.52 -5.94 19.92
N ALA A 452 2.86 -7.07 19.71
CA ALA A 452 1.65 -7.40 20.44
C ALA A 452 1.92 -7.49 21.96
N ASN A 453 1.17 -6.72 22.74
CA ASN A 453 1.32 -6.55 24.20
C ASN A 453 -0.01 -6.66 24.96
N GLU A 454 -1.13 -6.91 24.25
CA GLU A 454 -2.48 -7.16 24.80
C GLU A 454 -3.13 -5.96 25.51
N THR A 455 -2.50 -4.79 25.51
CA THR A 455 -3.10 -3.56 26.05
C THR A 455 -4.31 -3.10 25.23
N ALA A 456 -5.21 -2.35 25.85
CA ALA A 456 -6.40 -1.80 25.18
C ALA A 456 -6.07 -0.86 23.99
N ALA A 457 -4.82 -0.36 23.90
CA ALA A 457 -4.35 0.44 22.77
C ALA A 457 -4.25 -0.37 21.45
N GLN A 458 -4.20 -1.70 21.55
CA GLN A 458 -4.12 -2.65 20.43
C GLN A 458 -5.45 -3.38 20.15
N GLN A 459 -6.50 -3.03 20.89
CA GLN A 459 -7.79 -3.67 20.81
C GLN A 459 -8.76 -2.75 20.08
N TRP A 460 -9.49 -3.31 19.12
CA TRP A 460 -10.37 -2.59 18.21
C TRP A 460 -11.73 -3.29 18.17
N THR A 461 -12.78 -2.56 18.57
CA THR A 461 -14.16 -3.00 18.43
C THR A 461 -14.63 -2.70 17.01
N VAL A 462 -14.92 -3.76 16.28
CA VAL A 462 -15.54 -3.76 14.94
C VAL A 462 -17.05 -3.63 15.12
N VAL A 463 -17.65 -2.68 14.38
CA VAL A 463 -19.10 -2.48 14.30
C VAL A 463 -19.49 -2.20 12.84
N HIS A 464 -20.47 -2.94 12.30
CA HIS A 464 -21.04 -2.71 10.98
C HIS A 464 -22.23 -1.74 11.01
N ASP A 465 -22.33 -0.86 10.02
CA ASP A 465 -23.56 -0.09 9.78
C ASP A 465 -24.61 -0.85 8.95
N ALA A 466 -25.68 -0.14 8.56
CA ALA A 466 -26.80 -0.67 7.79
C ALA A 466 -26.53 -0.84 6.28
N ARG A 467 -25.28 -0.68 5.83
CA ARG A 467 -24.79 -1.03 4.48
C ARG A 467 -23.50 -1.88 4.55
N GLY A 468 -23.24 -2.50 5.72
CA GLY A 468 -22.05 -3.30 5.93
C GLY A 468 -20.72 -2.55 6.08
N TYR A 469 -20.70 -1.22 6.22
CA TYR A 469 -19.44 -0.52 6.49
C TYR A 469 -18.96 -0.78 7.91
N VAL A 470 -17.71 -1.23 8.02
CA VAL A 470 -17.03 -1.43 9.29
C VAL A 470 -16.48 -0.11 9.83
N THR A 471 -16.76 0.16 11.09
CA THR A 471 -16.03 1.14 11.91
C THR A 471 -15.12 0.37 12.88
N LEU A 472 -13.86 0.78 13.02
CA LEU A 472 -12.93 0.22 14.01
C LEU A 472 -12.72 1.22 15.16
N GLN A 473 -13.34 0.96 16.32
CA GLN A 473 -13.19 1.80 17.51
C GLN A 473 -12.08 1.24 18.43
N ASN A 474 -11.06 2.04 18.70
CA ASN A 474 -9.98 1.70 19.62
C ASN A 474 -10.46 1.70 21.08
N VAL A 475 -10.28 0.58 21.78
CA VAL A 475 -10.87 0.34 23.11
C VAL A 475 -10.30 1.28 24.18
N ASN A 476 -9.02 1.63 24.12
CA ASN A 476 -8.37 2.53 25.09
C ASN A 476 -8.85 3.99 25.01
N SER A 477 -9.24 4.45 23.81
CA SER A 477 -9.49 5.87 23.54
C SER A 477 -10.94 6.22 23.24
N GLY A 478 -11.78 5.22 22.93
CA GLY A 478 -13.14 5.40 22.41
C GLY A 478 -13.20 6.03 21.01
N LYS A 479 -12.05 6.27 20.37
CA LYS A 479 -11.93 6.92 19.04
C LYS A 479 -11.79 5.89 17.94
N VAL A 480 -12.05 6.30 16.71
CA VAL A 480 -12.11 5.39 15.55
C VAL A 480 -10.90 5.55 14.64
N LEU A 481 -10.59 4.48 13.90
CA LEU A 481 -9.60 4.50 12.82
C LEU A 481 -10.05 5.44 11.71
N ASP A 482 -9.29 6.51 11.50
CA ASP A 482 -9.64 7.67 10.70
C ASP A 482 -8.52 8.00 9.69
N VAL A 483 -8.90 8.34 8.47
CA VAL A 483 -7.98 8.82 7.42
C VAL A 483 -7.82 10.33 7.58
N SER A 484 -6.59 10.78 7.89
CA SER A 484 -6.36 12.18 8.27
C SER A 484 -6.83 13.17 7.19
N ALA A 485 -7.62 14.15 7.62
CA ALA A 485 -8.33 15.13 6.80
C ALA A 485 -9.21 14.56 5.65
N GLY A 486 -9.57 13.27 5.70
CA GLY A 486 -10.31 12.59 4.63
C GLY A 486 -9.52 12.44 3.32
N ASN A 487 -8.19 12.48 3.37
CA ASN A 487 -7.34 12.49 2.18
C ASN A 487 -7.33 11.14 1.45
N ALA A 488 -8.03 11.03 0.32
CA ALA A 488 -8.11 9.84 -0.52
C ALA A 488 -6.91 9.66 -1.48
N SER A 489 -5.69 9.65 -0.91
CA SER A 489 -4.41 9.57 -1.64
C SER A 489 -3.45 8.54 -1.02
N ASN A 490 -2.53 8.01 -1.84
CA ASN A 490 -1.40 7.20 -1.35
C ASN A 490 -0.56 8.01 -0.36
N GLY A 491 -0.22 7.41 0.79
CA GLY A 491 0.54 8.07 1.86
C GLY A 491 -0.31 8.90 2.82
N ALA A 492 -1.64 8.92 2.69
CA ALA A 492 -2.50 9.57 3.68
C ALA A 492 -2.40 8.84 5.04
N VAL A 493 -2.06 9.58 6.10
CA VAL A 493 -1.80 9.02 7.44
C VAL A 493 -3.08 8.51 8.08
N LEU A 494 -3.00 7.35 8.74
CA LEU A 494 -4.08 6.85 9.59
C LEU A 494 -3.89 7.29 11.04
N GLN A 495 -4.98 7.72 11.66
CA GLN A 495 -5.01 8.31 13.00
C GLN A 495 -6.21 7.82 13.80
N LEU A 496 -6.22 8.12 15.10
CA LEU A 496 -7.44 8.13 15.90
C LEU A 496 -8.14 9.48 15.73
N TYR A 497 -9.46 9.45 15.54
CA TYR A 497 -10.29 10.65 15.59
C TYR A 497 -11.64 10.39 16.26
N GLN A 498 -12.28 11.46 16.72
CA GLN A 498 -13.63 11.40 17.26
C GLN A 498 -14.62 10.91 16.20
N GLY A 499 -15.49 9.95 16.56
CA GLY A 499 -16.51 9.42 15.66
C GLY A 499 -17.41 10.55 15.12
N ASN A 500 -17.41 10.74 13.80
CA ASN A 500 -18.12 11.80 13.08
C ASN A 500 -18.99 11.29 11.91
N GLY A 501 -18.98 9.98 11.64
CA GLY A 501 -19.84 9.33 10.65
C GLY A 501 -19.41 9.48 9.19
N THR A 502 -18.33 10.21 8.90
CA THR A 502 -17.83 10.41 7.53
C THR A 502 -17.19 9.14 6.96
N TYR A 503 -17.07 9.07 5.63
CA TYR A 503 -16.40 7.96 4.94
C TYR A 503 -14.90 7.83 5.25
N ALA A 504 -14.27 8.85 5.87
CA ALA A 504 -12.89 8.77 6.36
C ALA A 504 -12.72 7.79 7.53
N GLN A 505 -13.82 7.38 8.17
CA GLN A 505 -13.85 6.50 9.34
C GLN A 505 -14.49 5.13 9.04
N LYS A 506 -14.85 4.90 7.77
CA LYS A 506 -15.57 3.71 7.30
C LYS A 506 -14.69 2.85 6.41
N TRP A 507 -14.78 1.56 6.62
CA TRP A 507 -13.90 0.55 6.05
C TRP A 507 -14.72 -0.60 5.46
N ILE A 508 -14.19 -1.28 4.45
CA ILE A 508 -14.75 -2.51 3.91
C ILE A 508 -13.73 -3.62 4.13
N VAL A 509 -14.10 -4.66 4.88
CA VAL A 509 -13.25 -5.82 5.14
C VAL A 509 -13.49 -6.83 4.02
N VAL A 510 -12.50 -7.08 3.16
CA VAL A 510 -12.61 -8.02 2.02
C VAL A 510 -11.65 -9.19 2.17
N ARG A 511 -11.99 -10.39 1.67
CA ARG A 511 -11.07 -11.54 1.66
C ARG A 511 -9.83 -11.27 0.81
N SER A 512 -8.69 -11.80 1.25
CA SER A 512 -7.42 -11.73 0.52
C SER A 512 -6.51 -12.89 0.93
N GLY A 513 -6.67 -14.04 0.29
CA GLY A 513 -6.08 -15.29 0.75
C GLY A 513 -6.79 -15.80 2.01
N ASP A 514 -6.03 -16.28 2.99
CA ASP A 514 -6.47 -16.76 4.30
C ASP A 514 -6.75 -15.63 5.32
N GLY A 515 -6.45 -14.37 4.95
CA GLY A 515 -6.71 -13.16 5.71
C GLY A 515 -7.58 -12.14 4.94
N PHE A 516 -7.51 -10.87 5.36
CA PHE A 516 -8.39 -9.81 4.87
C PHE A 516 -7.63 -8.53 4.49
N LYS A 517 -8.20 -7.67 3.64
CA LYS A 517 -7.80 -6.26 3.51
C LYS A 517 -8.85 -5.37 4.16
N LEU A 518 -8.44 -4.19 4.61
CA LEU A 518 -9.36 -3.11 4.99
C LEU A 518 -9.29 -2.05 3.88
N LEU A 519 -10.31 -1.98 3.03
CA LEU A 519 -10.43 -0.97 1.98
C LEU A 519 -11.11 0.30 2.53
N SER A 520 -10.73 1.48 2.05
CA SER A 520 -11.30 2.75 2.50
C SER A 520 -12.62 3.08 1.80
N ALA A 521 -13.66 3.47 2.55
CA ALA A 521 -14.92 3.91 1.98
C ALA A 521 -14.87 5.30 1.31
N LEU A 522 -13.75 6.03 1.43
CA LEU A 522 -13.50 7.29 0.73
C LEU A 522 -13.40 7.12 -0.79
N ARG A 523 -12.71 6.06 -1.25
CA ARG A 523 -12.37 5.85 -2.66
C ARG A 523 -12.01 4.40 -2.93
N GLU A 524 -12.53 3.86 -4.04
CA GLU A 524 -12.17 2.53 -4.53
C GLU A 524 -10.66 2.39 -4.80
N GLY A 525 -10.11 1.20 -4.50
CA GLY A 525 -8.70 0.89 -4.74
C GLY A 525 -7.70 1.42 -3.71
N LEU A 526 -8.14 1.95 -2.56
CA LEU A 526 -7.25 2.29 -1.43
C LEU A 526 -7.44 1.34 -0.24
N ALA A 527 -6.34 0.91 0.38
CA ALA A 527 -6.30 -0.04 1.50
C ALA A 527 -5.43 0.46 2.67
N VAL A 528 -5.69 -0.06 3.88
CA VAL A 528 -4.80 0.08 5.05
C VAL A 528 -3.50 -0.66 4.81
N ASP A 529 -2.38 0.08 4.82
CA ASP A 529 -1.08 -0.36 4.33
C ASP A 529 0.05 -0.05 5.33
N ILE A 530 0.99 -0.99 5.47
CA ILE A 530 2.24 -0.81 6.23
C ILE A 530 3.32 -0.25 5.27
N PRO A 531 3.78 1.01 5.44
CA PRO A 531 4.73 1.65 4.54
C PRO A 531 5.96 0.80 4.23
N ALA A 532 6.29 0.72 2.93
CA ALA A 532 7.43 -0.02 2.38
C ALA A 532 7.52 -1.50 2.83
N ALA A 533 6.40 -2.10 3.24
CA ALA A 533 6.34 -3.44 3.84
C ALA A 533 7.24 -3.62 5.08
N SER A 534 7.39 -2.56 5.88
CA SER A 534 8.20 -2.57 7.10
C SER A 534 7.77 -3.65 8.09
N THR A 535 8.72 -4.49 8.52
CA THR A 535 8.55 -5.42 9.65
C THR A 535 8.93 -4.79 11.00
N VAL A 536 9.27 -3.49 11.03
CA VAL A 536 9.72 -2.79 12.23
C VAL A 536 8.52 -2.30 13.05
N SER A 537 8.53 -2.59 14.36
CA SER A 537 7.55 -2.06 15.33
C SER A 537 7.61 -0.52 15.38
N GLN A 538 6.47 0.13 15.65
CA GLN A 538 6.25 1.59 15.63
C GLN A 538 6.18 2.22 14.22
N THR A 539 6.08 1.44 13.14
CA THR A 539 5.85 1.98 11.79
C THR A 539 4.45 2.59 11.73
N ALA A 540 4.35 3.89 11.44
CA ALA A 540 3.05 4.58 11.29
C ALA A 540 2.28 4.06 10.06
N MET A 541 0.96 3.99 10.16
CA MET A 541 0.07 3.43 9.14
C MET A 541 -0.36 4.46 8.09
N GLN A 542 -0.58 4.00 6.85
CA GLN A 542 -1.06 4.83 5.74
C GLN A 542 -2.25 4.19 5.01
N LEU A 543 -2.97 4.99 4.21
CA LEU A 543 -3.61 4.49 3.00
C LEU A 543 -2.59 4.32 1.88
N TYR A 544 -2.72 3.25 1.11
CA TYR A 544 -2.02 3.09 -0.16
C TYR A 544 -2.91 2.41 -1.20
N ALA A 545 -2.54 2.52 -2.48
CA ALA A 545 -3.21 1.79 -3.55
C ALA A 545 -3.16 0.27 -3.29
N ASP A 546 -4.30 -0.41 -3.48
CA ASP A 546 -4.38 -1.85 -3.29
C ASP A 546 -3.40 -2.57 -4.25
N ASN A 547 -2.45 -3.28 -3.67
CA ASN A 547 -1.39 -4.01 -4.34
C ASN A 547 -1.37 -5.50 -3.96
N GLY A 548 -2.31 -5.96 -3.11
CA GLY A 548 -2.43 -7.35 -2.67
C GLY A 548 -1.27 -7.91 -1.83
N THR A 549 -0.27 -7.09 -1.46
CA THR A 549 0.90 -7.55 -0.70
C THR A 549 0.55 -7.87 0.76
N ALA A 550 1.47 -8.56 1.44
CA ALA A 550 1.37 -8.81 2.88
C ALA A 550 1.30 -7.52 3.72
N ALA A 551 1.71 -6.36 3.19
CA ALA A 551 1.60 -5.07 3.87
C ALA A 551 0.16 -4.57 4.05
N GLN A 552 -0.77 -5.14 3.27
CA GLN A 552 -2.19 -4.79 3.25
C GLN A 552 -3.10 -5.95 3.70
N ARG A 553 -2.51 -7.08 4.12
CA ARG A 553 -3.22 -8.26 4.61
C ARG A 553 -3.18 -8.32 6.13
N TRP A 554 -4.35 -8.57 6.71
CA TRP A 554 -4.64 -8.48 8.13
C TRP A 554 -5.45 -9.68 8.62
N TYR A 555 -5.30 -10.03 9.89
CA TYR A 555 -6.09 -11.04 10.58
C TYR A 555 -6.72 -10.41 11.81
N PHE A 556 -8.03 -10.58 11.97
CA PHE A 556 -8.76 -10.08 13.14
C PHE A 556 -8.79 -11.17 14.20
N SER A 557 -7.93 -11.07 15.21
CA SER A 557 -7.81 -12.05 16.29
C SER A 557 -8.65 -11.63 17.50
N PRO A 558 -9.73 -12.36 17.87
CA PRO A 558 -10.50 -12.09 19.09
C PRO A 558 -9.62 -11.91 20.33
N VAL A 559 -9.92 -10.90 21.15
CA VAL A 559 -9.10 -10.55 22.33
C VAL A 559 -9.23 -11.55 23.49
N LYS A 560 -10.28 -12.40 23.51
CA LYS A 560 -10.58 -13.37 24.59
C LYS A 560 -10.76 -14.79 24.04
N LYS A 561 -9.68 -15.36 23.53
CA LYS A 561 -9.60 -16.75 23.06
C LYS A 561 -9.39 -17.73 24.21
N ALA A 562 -9.85 -18.98 24.03
CA ALA A 562 -9.49 -20.10 24.90
C ALA A 562 -8.09 -20.61 24.54
N SER A 563 -7.37 -21.19 25.50
CA SER A 563 -6.13 -21.91 25.22
C SER A 563 -6.41 -23.31 24.67
N CYS A 564 -5.71 -23.69 23.62
CA CYS A 564 -5.54 -25.06 23.18
C CYS A 564 -4.05 -25.43 23.31
N SER A 565 -3.77 -26.61 23.87
CA SER A 565 -2.44 -27.22 23.86
C SER A 565 -2.19 -27.84 22.49
N MET A 566 -1.04 -27.55 21.88
CA MET A 566 -0.68 -28.11 20.58
C MET A 566 0.83 -28.33 20.44
N THR A 567 1.22 -29.26 19.59
CA THR A 567 2.61 -29.58 19.27
C THR A 567 2.68 -30.06 17.82
N ALA A 568 3.78 -29.78 17.11
CA ALA A 568 4.04 -30.37 15.80
C ALA A 568 5.12 -31.45 15.91
N GLU A 569 4.99 -32.52 15.12
CA GLU A 569 5.96 -33.58 14.94
C GLU A 569 6.51 -33.51 13.51
N PHE A 570 7.84 -33.54 13.37
CA PHE A 570 8.52 -33.73 12.10
C PHE A 570 9.61 -34.80 12.26
N GLU A 571 9.47 -35.92 11.55
CA GLU A 571 10.43 -37.05 11.55
C GLU A 571 10.78 -37.54 12.98
N GLY A 572 9.78 -37.62 13.86
CA GLY A 572 9.96 -38.00 15.27
C GLY A 572 10.50 -36.90 16.20
N ASN A 573 10.82 -35.72 15.68
CA ASN A 573 11.25 -34.56 16.45
C ASN A 573 10.04 -33.70 16.80
N SER A 574 9.91 -33.36 18.09
CA SER A 574 8.87 -32.44 18.57
C SER A 574 9.25 -30.99 18.26
N ILE A 575 8.27 -30.19 17.88
CA ILE A 575 8.35 -28.74 17.66
C ILE A 575 7.22 -28.10 18.47
N LEU A 576 7.58 -27.23 19.41
CA LEU A 576 6.64 -26.48 20.24
C LEU A 576 6.21 -25.19 19.54
N PRO A 577 4.94 -24.77 19.67
CA PRO A 577 4.47 -23.52 19.10
C PRO A 577 5.04 -22.32 19.85
N VAL A 578 5.42 -21.29 19.11
CA VAL A 578 5.68 -19.97 19.67
C VAL A 578 4.34 -19.34 20.04
N ASN A 579 4.17 -19.03 21.32
CA ASN A 579 2.96 -18.40 21.85
C ASN A 579 2.88 -16.93 21.39
N LEU A 580 2.00 -16.63 20.43
CA LEU A 580 1.63 -15.26 20.10
C LEU A 580 0.59 -14.76 21.11
N ARG A 581 0.56 -13.43 21.29
CA ARG A 581 -0.47 -12.74 22.10
C ARG A 581 -1.87 -12.91 21.51
N ASN A 582 -2.91 -12.70 22.33
CA ASN A 582 -4.32 -12.91 22.00
C ASN A 582 -4.67 -14.37 21.62
N GLY A 583 -3.95 -15.34 22.19
CA GLY A 583 -4.22 -16.79 22.01
C GLY A 583 -3.77 -17.41 20.68
N ASP A 584 -3.16 -16.64 19.78
CA ASP A 584 -2.63 -17.14 18.50
C ASP A 584 -1.32 -17.92 18.68
N ARG A 585 -0.91 -18.67 17.66
CA ARG A 585 0.28 -19.52 17.69
C ARG A 585 1.10 -19.41 16.41
N PHE A 586 2.40 -19.66 16.50
CA PHE A 586 3.29 -19.73 15.36
C PHE A 586 4.16 -20.99 15.39
N PHE A 587 4.16 -21.77 14.31
CA PHE A 587 5.11 -22.86 14.08
C PHE A 587 6.13 -22.45 13.01
N ALA A 588 7.41 -22.49 13.37
CA ALA A 588 8.50 -22.59 12.41
C ALA A 588 8.67 -24.06 12.04
N LEU A 589 8.62 -24.41 10.76
CA LEU A 589 8.85 -25.77 10.27
C LEU A 589 10.16 -25.90 9.48
N PRO A 590 10.82 -27.08 9.52
CA PRO A 590 12.00 -27.40 8.71
C PRO A 590 11.83 -27.14 7.22
N ALA A 591 12.92 -26.81 6.53
CA ALA A 591 12.87 -26.45 5.11
C ALA A 591 12.38 -27.60 4.22
N SER A 592 12.65 -28.84 4.63
CA SER A 592 12.20 -30.09 4.02
C SER A 592 10.74 -30.45 4.32
N ALA A 593 10.07 -29.78 5.27
CA ALA A 593 8.71 -30.11 5.67
C ALA A 593 7.69 -29.90 4.54
N THR A 594 6.84 -30.91 4.34
CA THR A 594 5.64 -30.88 3.50
C THR A 594 4.38 -30.86 4.38
N GLY A 595 3.22 -30.73 3.75
CA GLY A 595 1.92 -30.80 4.44
C GLY A 595 1.68 -32.16 5.12
N ASP A 596 2.25 -33.24 4.59
CA ASP A 596 1.98 -34.61 5.04
C ASP A 596 3.03 -35.10 6.06
N THR A 597 4.26 -34.57 6.00
CA THR A 597 5.32 -34.91 6.97
C THR A 597 5.20 -34.15 8.29
N ALA A 598 4.57 -32.97 8.27
CA ALA A 598 4.31 -32.18 9.46
C ALA A 598 2.97 -32.59 10.06
N LYS A 599 3.00 -33.25 11.22
CA LYS A 599 1.79 -33.67 11.95
C LYS A 599 1.57 -32.74 13.13
N LEU A 600 0.35 -32.30 13.35
CA LEU A 600 -0.02 -31.48 14.49
C LEU A 600 -0.88 -32.32 15.45
N SER A 601 -0.50 -32.33 16.72
CA SER A 601 -1.27 -32.90 17.81
C SER A 601 -1.91 -31.80 18.65
N PHE A 602 -3.08 -32.09 19.21
CA PHE A 602 -3.85 -31.18 20.05
C PHE A 602 -4.17 -31.85 21.40
N GLY A 603 -4.15 -31.11 22.50
CA GLY A 603 -4.44 -31.65 23.84
C GLY A 603 -5.94 -31.82 24.11
N GLU A 604 -6.76 -31.06 23.38
CA GLU A 604 -8.21 -30.98 23.50
C GLU A 604 -8.89 -31.33 22.17
N ASP A 605 -10.19 -31.68 22.20
CA ASP A 605 -10.99 -31.83 20.98
C ASP A 605 -11.13 -30.48 20.27
N VAL A 606 -10.70 -30.40 19.01
CA VAL A 606 -10.70 -29.16 18.21
C VAL A 606 -11.23 -29.38 16.80
N TYR A 607 -11.81 -28.32 16.22
CA TYR A 607 -12.29 -28.29 14.85
C TYR A 607 -11.34 -27.42 14.02
N VAL A 608 -10.66 -28.00 13.04
CA VAL A 608 -9.50 -27.40 12.37
C VAL A 608 -9.80 -26.98 10.94
N GLY A 609 -9.29 -25.80 10.55
CA GLY A 609 -9.24 -25.36 9.15
C GLY A 609 -10.59 -24.90 8.58
N PRO A 610 -10.63 -24.57 7.27
CA PRO A 610 -11.84 -24.11 6.60
C PRO A 610 -12.95 -25.18 6.59
N ASN A 611 -12.56 -26.45 6.53
CA ASN A 611 -13.47 -27.60 6.53
C ASN A 611 -13.99 -27.98 7.94
N LYS A 612 -13.49 -27.34 9.00
CA LYS A 612 -13.78 -27.66 10.41
C LYS A 612 -13.62 -29.15 10.73
N LEU A 613 -12.48 -29.74 10.32
CA LEU A 613 -12.16 -31.13 10.61
C LEU A 613 -12.07 -31.36 12.12
N ASN A 614 -12.91 -32.25 12.67
CA ASN A 614 -12.83 -32.64 14.08
C ASN A 614 -11.59 -33.50 14.31
N VAL A 615 -10.72 -33.07 15.21
CA VAL A 615 -9.53 -33.80 15.67
C VAL A 615 -9.65 -33.96 17.19
N SER A 616 -9.78 -35.21 17.65
CA SER A 616 -9.92 -35.51 19.08
C SER A 616 -8.61 -35.30 19.85
N GLY A 617 -8.72 -34.89 21.11
CA GLY A 617 -7.58 -34.68 22.00
C GLY A 617 -6.65 -35.88 22.07
N GLY A 618 -5.35 -35.65 21.95
CA GLY A 618 -4.30 -36.69 21.87
C GLY A 618 -4.14 -37.33 20.48
N SER A 619 -4.94 -36.94 19.48
CA SER A 619 -4.80 -37.39 18.09
C SER A 619 -3.96 -36.43 17.25
N ASN A 620 -3.42 -36.94 16.14
CA ASN A 620 -2.65 -36.16 15.17
C ASN A 620 -3.46 -35.94 13.88
N ALA A 621 -3.35 -34.74 13.30
CA ALA A 621 -3.74 -34.43 11.92
C ALA A 621 -2.51 -33.98 11.12
N THR A 622 -2.47 -34.14 9.80
CA THR A 622 -1.40 -33.56 8.97
C THR A 622 -1.63 -32.06 8.77
N LEU A 623 -0.59 -31.30 8.43
CA LEU A 623 -0.75 -29.90 8.03
C LEU A 623 -1.64 -29.77 6.76
N THR A 624 -1.61 -30.76 5.86
CA THR A 624 -2.56 -30.85 4.73
C THR A 624 -4.02 -30.93 5.24
N ASP A 625 -4.30 -31.79 6.22
CA ASP A 625 -5.62 -31.89 6.85
C ASP A 625 -6.04 -30.58 7.55
N CYS A 626 -5.10 -29.93 8.26
CA CYS A 626 -5.36 -28.67 8.97
C CYS A 626 -5.65 -27.49 8.03
N LEU A 627 -5.10 -27.50 6.81
CA LEU A 627 -5.36 -26.50 5.77
C LEU A 627 -6.61 -26.82 4.95
N GLY A 628 -6.93 -28.10 4.77
CA GLY A 628 -7.94 -28.56 3.81
C GLY A 628 -7.48 -28.52 2.34
N GLU A 629 -6.22 -28.17 2.09
CA GLU A 629 -5.57 -28.11 0.78
C GLU A 629 -4.08 -28.47 0.87
N SER A 630 -3.44 -28.73 -0.27
CA SER A 630 -2.04 -29.16 -0.31
C SER A 630 -1.07 -28.01 -0.02
N PHE A 631 -0.13 -28.23 0.90
CA PHE A 631 0.98 -27.31 1.22
C PHE A 631 2.10 -27.34 0.14
N ALA A 632 1.72 -27.36 -1.14
CA ALA A 632 2.64 -27.40 -2.28
C ALA A 632 3.12 -25.99 -2.66
N GLY A 633 4.43 -25.74 -2.59
CA GLY A 633 5.05 -24.46 -2.99
C GLY A 633 4.85 -23.30 -2.00
N ASN A 634 3.76 -23.29 -1.23
CA ASN A 634 3.55 -22.36 -0.12
C ASN A 634 4.65 -22.51 0.94
N ASN A 635 5.24 -21.39 1.37
CA ASN A 635 6.23 -21.35 2.46
C ASN A 635 5.70 -20.61 3.72
N ARG A 636 4.43 -20.20 3.67
CA ARG A 636 3.70 -19.47 4.70
C ARG A 636 2.21 -19.73 4.51
N VAL A 637 1.52 -20.07 5.59
CA VAL A 637 0.05 -20.27 5.64
C VAL A 637 -0.48 -19.93 7.05
N SER A 638 -1.79 -19.75 7.20
CA SER A 638 -2.46 -19.87 8.50
C SER A 638 -3.75 -20.67 8.40
N PHE A 639 -4.15 -21.27 9.52
CA PHE A 639 -5.46 -21.90 9.69
C PHE A 639 -6.04 -21.56 11.05
N VAL A 640 -7.34 -21.82 11.22
CA VAL A 640 -8.10 -21.51 12.45
C VAL A 640 -8.43 -22.78 13.20
N LEU A 641 -8.36 -22.72 14.53
CA LEU A 641 -8.95 -23.68 15.46
C LEU A 641 -10.27 -23.13 15.98
N TYR A 642 -11.30 -23.97 15.97
CA TYR A 642 -12.61 -23.70 16.54
C TYR A 642 -12.93 -24.70 17.66
N ASP A 643 -13.72 -24.25 18.64
CA ASP A 643 -14.35 -25.15 19.62
C ASP A 643 -15.59 -25.85 19.05
N ALA A 644 -16.21 -26.74 19.82
CA ALA A 644 -17.40 -27.50 19.43
C ALA A 644 -18.67 -26.64 19.21
N SER A 645 -18.68 -25.36 19.59
CA SER A 645 -19.73 -24.41 19.20
C SER A 645 -19.46 -23.73 17.84
N GLY A 646 -18.29 -24.01 17.25
CA GLY A 646 -17.85 -23.42 15.99
C GLY A 646 -17.21 -22.04 16.14
N LYS A 647 -16.91 -21.59 17.37
CA LYS A 647 -16.26 -20.32 17.72
C LYS A 647 -14.74 -20.42 17.62
N GLU A 648 -14.08 -19.39 17.08
CA GLU A 648 -12.61 -19.34 16.96
C GLU A 648 -11.91 -19.28 18.33
N ILE A 649 -10.98 -20.23 18.56
CA ILE A 649 -10.15 -20.34 19.77
C ILE A 649 -8.65 -20.15 19.52
N SER A 650 -8.15 -20.27 18.29
CA SER A 650 -6.78 -19.85 17.95
C SER A 650 -6.63 -19.66 16.45
N ARG A 651 -5.73 -18.76 16.01
CA ARG A 651 -5.16 -18.81 14.67
C ARG A 651 -3.72 -19.30 14.75
N VAL A 652 -3.42 -20.33 13.98
CA VAL A 652 -2.09 -20.94 13.89
C VAL A 652 -1.44 -20.46 12.59
N PHE A 653 -0.33 -19.74 12.73
CA PHE A 653 0.52 -19.34 11.62
C PHE A 653 1.63 -20.38 11.44
N VAL A 654 1.94 -20.73 10.20
CA VAL A 654 3.01 -21.68 9.87
C VAL A 654 3.91 -21.05 8.82
N LEU A 655 5.21 -20.93 9.11
CA LEU A 655 6.23 -20.55 8.13
C LEU A 655 7.25 -21.68 8.00
N ARG A 656 7.79 -21.84 6.80
CA ARG A 656 8.81 -22.85 6.50
C ARG A 656 10.18 -22.22 6.33
N SER A 657 11.18 -22.80 7.00
CA SER A 657 12.59 -22.45 6.96
C SER A 657 13.16 -22.35 5.53
N SER A 658 14.26 -21.62 5.38
CA SER A 658 15.12 -21.62 4.19
C SER A 658 16.51 -22.20 4.44
N SER A 659 16.77 -22.70 5.65
CA SER A 659 18.03 -23.27 6.14
C SER A 659 17.89 -24.75 6.48
N ASP A 660 19.02 -25.44 6.62
CA ASP A 660 19.09 -26.77 7.21
C ASP A 660 18.53 -26.76 8.65
N SER A 661 18.03 -27.88 9.18
CA SER A 661 17.34 -27.92 10.48
C SER A 661 18.06 -28.82 11.49
N VAL A 662 18.43 -28.25 12.64
CA VAL A 662 19.12 -28.93 13.74
C VAL A 662 18.19 -29.01 14.94
N PHE A 663 17.87 -30.23 15.35
CA PHE A 663 17.14 -30.55 16.57
C PHE A 663 18.14 -30.99 17.64
N LEU A 664 18.28 -30.18 18.69
CA LEU A 664 18.95 -30.56 19.93
C LEU A 664 17.93 -31.03 20.96
N LYS A 665 18.26 -32.08 21.69
CA LYS A 665 17.56 -32.47 22.92
C LYS A 665 18.55 -32.60 24.06
N SER A 666 18.22 -32.05 25.22
CA SER A 666 18.99 -32.21 26.45
C SER A 666 18.68 -33.53 27.14
N ASP A 667 19.73 -34.25 27.52
CA ASP A 667 19.68 -35.26 28.60
C ASP A 667 20.46 -34.64 29.78
N ASP A 668 19.83 -33.72 30.51
CA ASP A 668 20.45 -32.99 31.63
C ASP A 668 20.13 -33.62 33.01
N PRO A 669 21.04 -33.53 34.00
CA PRO A 669 20.82 -34.14 35.33
C PRO A 669 19.71 -33.50 36.18
N SER A 670 19.15 -32.36 35.77
CA SER A 670 18.10 -31.63 36.51
C SER A 670 16.71 -31.77 35.89
N GLY A 671 16.60 -32.34 34.68
CA GLY A 671 15.35 -32.42 33.93
C GLY A 671 14.80 -31.03 33.55
N HIS A 672 15.67 -30.04 33.38
CA HIS A 672 15.32 -28.64 33.06
C HIS A 672 15.56 -28.29 31.58
N GLY A 673 16.12 -29.21 30.80
CA GLY A 673 16.40 -29.04 29.39
C GLY A 673 17.37 -27.89 29.10
N ARG A 674 17.18 -27.26 27.95
CA ARG A 674 17.82 -26.01 27.50
C ARG A 674 17.96 -24.98 28.62
N SER A 675 16.95 -24.82 29.47
CA SER A 675 16.96 -23.81 30.54
C SER A 675 18.05 -24.06 31.59
N TRP A 676 18.50 -25.32 31.76
CA TRP A 676 19.65 -25.65 32.59
C TRP A 676 20.94 -25.04 32.01
N VAL A 677 21.20 -25.31 30.72
CA VAL A 677 22.41 -24.84 30.02
C VAL A 677 22.42 -23.32 29.87
N GLU A 678 21.25 -22.69 29.68
CA GLU A 678 21.12 -21.22 29.63
C GLU A 678 21.11 -20.54 31.02
N SER A 679 20.97 -21.27 32.13
CA SER A 679 20.93 -20.67 33.47
C SER A 679 22.31 -20.31 34.03
N ASP A 680 23.38 -20.86 33.47
CA ASP A 680 24.75 -20.58 33.90
C ASP A 680 25.28 -19.25 33.31
N PRO A 681 25.54 -18.21 34.13
CA PRO A 681 26.14 -16.97 33.63
C PRO A 681 27.55 -17.17 33.09
N ASP A 682 28.28 -18.18 33.59
CA ASP A 682 29.67 -18.47 33.26
C ASP A 682 29.81 -19.50 32.12
N HIS A 683 28.70 -20.05 31.60
CA HIS A 683 28.64 -21.03 30.50
C HIS A 683 29.59 -22.25 30.62
N LYS A 684 29.85 -22.69 31.86
CA LYS A 684 30.65 -23.85 32.25
C LYS A 684 29.82 -25.14 32.32
N ILE A 685 28.56 -25.05 32.72
CA ILE A 685 27.59 -26.16 32.75
C ILE A 685 27.43 -26.76 31.36
N SER A 686 27.37 -28.11 31.29
CA SER A 686 27.17 -28.83 30.04
C SER A 686 26.34 -30.10 30.20
N ALA A 687 25.34 -30.27 29.33
CA ALA A 687 24.48 -31.44 29.28
C ALA A 687 25.02 -32.51 28.33
N THR A 688 24.58 -33.76 28.51
CA THR A 688 24.52 -34.75 27.44
C THR A 688 23.25 -34.55 26.61
N GLY A 689 23.06 -35.30 25.53
CA GLY A 689 21.84 -35.22 24.73
C GLY A 689 21.86 -36.00 23.43
N THR A 690 20.96 -35.63 22.53
CA THR A 690 20.96 -36.08 21.12
C THR A 690 20.92 -34.92 20.14
N LEU A 691 21.32 -35.20 18.90
CA LEU A 691 21.24 -34.29 17.78
C LEU A 691 20.68 -35.01 16.56
N SER A 692 19.57 -34.50 16.03
CA SER A 692 19.08 -34.82 14.69
C SER A 692 19.31 -33.60 13.79
N TYR A 693 19.92 -33.81 12.63
CA TYR A 693 20.17 -32.78 11.62
C TYR A 693 19.60 -33.28 10.29
N VAL A 694 18.60 -32.56 9.79
CA VAL A 694 17.97 -32.80 8.49
C VAL A 694 18.26 -31.62 7.57
N GLY A 695 18.81 -31.90 6.39
CA GLY A 695 19.10 -30.88 5.38
C GLY A 695 17.83 -30.33 4.70
N VAL A 696 17.97 -29.21 3.97
CA VAL A 696 16.87 -28.58 3.20
C VAL A 696 16.20 -29.54 2.19
N ASP A 697 16.89 -30.61 1.79
CA ASP A 697 16.43 -31.63 0.85
C ASP A 697 15.85 -32.89 1.52
N GLY A 698 15.72 -32.90 2.85
CA GLY A 698 15.20 -34.03 3.64
C GLY A 698 16.23 -35.11 3.97
N LYS A 699 17.52 -34.96 3.62
CA LYS A 699 18.54 -35.94 4.01
C LYS A 699 18.98 -35.75 5.46
N VAL A 700 19.09 -36.85 6.20
CA VAL A 700 19.73 -36.87 7.53
C VAL A 700 21.24 -36.69 7.37
N VAL A 701 21.76 -35.57 7.86
CA VAL A 701 23.19 -35.23 7.88
C VAL A 701 23.88 -35.84 9.12
N TYR A 702 23.17 -35.87 10.24
CA TYR A 702 23.58 -36.56 11.45
C TYR A 702 22.37 -36.98 12.27
N ASP A 703 22.39 -38.21 12.77
CA ASP A 703 21.60 -38.66 13.91
C ASP A 703 22.55 -39.38 14.88
N GLY A 704 22.37 -39.17 16.19
CA GLY A 704 23.21 -39.74 17.24
C GLY A 704 23.26 -38.92 18.52
N LYS A 705 24.15 -39.33 19.44
CA LYS A 705 24.30 -38.70 20.76
C LYS A 705 25.25 -37.51 20.73
N LEU A 706 25.04 -36.62 21.69
CA LEU A 706 25.96 -35.57 22.09
C LEU A 706 26.58 -35.90 23.45
N THR A 707 27.91 -35.90 23.47
CA THR A 707 28.72 -35.98 24.70
C THR A 707 28.82 -34.63 25.42
N GLN A 708 28.43 -33.54 24.74
CA GLN A 708 28.33 -32.21 25.32
C GLN A 708 27.36 -31.33 24.53
N ILE A 709 26.50 -30.61 25.24
CA ILE A 709 25.87 -29.35 24.85
C ILE A 709 26.25 -28.34 25.93
N LYS A 710 26.89 -27.22 25.58
CA LYS A 710 27.20 -26.16 26.54
C LYS A 710 27.02 -24.76 25.95
N GLY A 711 26.92 -23.75 26.80
CA GLY A 711 26.96 -22.36 26.36
C GLY A 711 28.30 -21.97 25.75
N ARG A 712 28.30 -20.92 24.91
CA ARG A 712 29.52 -20.28 24.39
C ARG A 712 29.32 -18.78 24.23
N GLY A 713 30.40 -18.04 24.48
CA GLY A 713 30.53 -16.61 24.18
C GLY A 713 30.62 -15.78 25.45
N ASN A 714 31.28 -14.62 25.37
CA ASN A 714 31.47 -13.75 26.52
C ASN A 714 30.40 -12.65 26.54
N SER A 715 30.65 -11.53 25.85
CA SER A 715 29.70 -10.43 25.65
C SER A 715 28.34 -10.93 25.14
N THR A 716 28.35 -11.73 24.07
CA THR A 716 27.14 -12.21 23.40
C THR A 716 26.29 -13.17 24.27
N TRP A 717 26.90 -13.92 25.21
CA TRP A 717 26.15 -14.77 26.15
C TRP A 717 25.39 -13.94 27.19
N VAL A 718 26.03 -12.90 27.74
CA VAL A 718 25.41 -12.01 28.73
C VAL A 718 24.37 -11.08 28.09
N GLN A 719 24.67 -10.50 26.92
CA GLN A 719 23.86 -9.45 26.31
C GLN A 719 22.70 -9.95 25.42
N SER A 720 22.71 -11.23 25.01
CA SER A 720 21.68 -11.77 24.10
C SER A 720 20.57 -12.51 24.85
N ALA A 721 19.32 -12.29 24.43
CA ALA A 721 18.20 -13.14 24.83
C ALA A 721 18.27 -14.53 24.16
N LYS A 722 18.87 -14.60 22.96
CA LYS A 722 19.10 -15.80 22.17
C LYS A 722 20.57 -16.22 22.30
N LYS A 723 20.86 -17.31 23.03
CA LYS A 723 22.21 -17.75 23.39
C LYS A 723 22.94 -18.54 22.29
N SER A 724 24.27 -18.50 22.26
CA SER A 724 25.13 -19.34 21.39
C SER A 724 25.60 -20.62 22.12
N TYR A 725 25.89 -21.70 21.38
CA TYR A 725 26.28 -23.00 21.98
C TYR A 725 27.54 -23.61 21.35
N GLN A 726 28.19 -24.48 22.12
CA GLN A 726 29.15 -25.46 21.62
C GLN A 726 28.58 -26.87 21.83
N ILE A 727 28.66 -27.72 20.81
CA ILE A 727 28.23 -29.13 20.85
C ILE A 727 29.40 -30.09 20.58
N LYS A 728 29.31 -31.31 21.13
CA LYS A 728 30.33 -32.37 20.96
C LYS A 728 29.71 -33.73 20.62
N LEU A 729 29.76 -34.10 19.34
CA LEU A 729 29.22 -35.34 18.77
C LEU A 729 29.85 -36.61 19.39
N ASP A 730 29.11 -37.72 19.39
CA ASP A 730 29.65 -39.04 19.79
C ASP A 730 30.73 -39.56 18.80
N LYS A 731 30.58 -39.26 17.51
CA LYS A 731 31.44 -39.66 16.38
C LYS A 731 31.84 -38.45 15.53
N LYS A 732 32.98 -38.53 14.83
CA LYS A 732 33.41 -37.46 13.92
C LYS A 732 32.47 -37.41 12.70
N CYS A 733 31.83 -36.27 12.47
CA CYS A 733 31.02 -36.00 11.28
C CYS A 733 31.40 -34.66 10.65
N ASP A 734 31.09 -34.49 9.36
CA ASP A 734 31.16 -33.21 8.65
C ASP A 734 29.73 -32.66 8.64
N LEU A 735 29.42 -31.76 9.58
CA LEU A 735 28.08 -31.16 9.70
C LEU A 735 27.83 -30.04 8.69
N LEU A 736 28.87 -29.61 7.95
CA LEU A 736 28.76 -28.58 6.92
C LEU A 736 28.65 -29.16 5.51
N GLN A 737 28.63 -30.49 5.39
CA GLN A 737 28.41 -31.22 4.14
C GLN A 737 29.41 -30.86 3.03
N THR A 738 30.60 -30.36 3.41
CA THR A 738 31.70 -29.95 2.53
C THR A 738 32.20 -31.09 1.63
N GLY A 739 31.98 -32.34 2.05
CA GLY A 739 32.48 -33.53 1.38
C GLY A 739 33.96 -33.82 1.69
N ASN A 740 34.66 -32.91 2.36
CA ASN A 740 36.03 -33.12 2.80
C ASN A 740 36.06 -34.12 3.97
N LYS A 741 36.83 -35.21 3.82
CA LYS A 741 36.98 -36.23 4.87
C LYS A 741 37.73 -35.70 6.10
N ASP A 742 38.56 -34.67 5.92
CA ASP A 742 39.40 -34.13 6.99
C ASP A 742 38.63 -33.16 7.91
N ASN A 743 37.66 -32.42 7.37
CA ASN A 743 36.74 -31.54 8.13
C ASN A 743 35.88 -32.30 9.16
N LYS A 744 35.85 -33.64 9.12
CA LYS A 744 35.07 -34.46 10.05
C LYS A 744 35.54 -34.30 11.50
N ASN A 745 34.69 -33.68 12.33
CA ASN A 745 34.99 -33.35 13.71
C ASN A 745 33.87 -33.76 14.67
N LYS A 746 34.20 -33.80 15.97
CA LYS A 746 33.22 -33.90 17.06
C LYS A 746 32.78 -32.53 17.57
N THR A 747 33.68 -31.54 17.61
CA THR A 747 33.37 -30.22 18.20
C THR A 747 32.88 -29.22 17.14
N TRP A 748 31.71 -28.66 17.36
CA TRP A 748 31.03 -27.69 16.49
C TRP A 748 30.43 -26.54 17.29
N THR A 749 30.24 -25.39 16.65
CA THR A 749 29.71 -24.16 17.27
C THR A 749 28.44 -23.69 16.56
N LEU A 750 27.47 -23.23 17.33
CA LEU A 750 26.24 -22.59 16.85
C LEU A 750 26.27 -21.12 17.32
N ILE A 751 26.60 -20.19 16.42
CA ILE A 751 26.65 -18.74 16.72
C ILE A 751 25.28 -18.12 16.47
N THR A 752 24.81 -17.34 17.45
CA THR A 752 23.47 -16.74 17.48
C THR A 752 23.26 -15.56 16.52
N ASP A 753 24.32 -14.83 16.17
CA ASP A 753 24.30 -13.57 15.39
C ASP A 753 23.26 -12.52 15.86
N TYR A 754 22.77 -12.64 17.11
CA TYR A 754 21.73 -11.78 17.69
C TYR A 754 22.12 -10.29 17.78
N LEU A 755 23.42 -10.00 17.88
CA LEU A 755 23.93 -8.63 17.85
C LEU A 755 24.07 -8.07 16.42
N ASP A 756 24.17 -8.92 15.41
CA ASP A 756 24.17 -8.52 13.99
C ASP A 756 22.73 -8.36 13.47
N GLY A 757 22.31 -7.11 13.27
CA GLY A 757 21.01 -6.81 12.68
C GLY A 757 20.84 -7.35 11.26
N THR A 758 21.90 -7.63 10.52
CA THR A 758 21.80 -8.26 9.19
C THR A 758 21.71 -9.78 9.23
N SER A 759 22.33 -10.41 10.23
CA SER A 759 22.60 -11.86 10.33
C SER A 759 23.46 -12.40 9.17
N LEU A 760 24.37 -11.57 8.66
CA LEU A 760 25.23 -11.83 7.49
C LEU A 760 26.69 -11.41 7.71
N ARG A 761 27.04 -10.69 8.78
CA ARG A 761 28.41 -10.15 8.98
C ARG A 761 29.46 -11.24 9.15
N ASN A 762 29.21 -12.24 10.00
CA ASN A 762 30.09 -13.40 10.16
C ASN A 762 30.22 -14.20 8.85
N ALA A 763 29.12 -14.57 8.21
CA ALA A 763 29.14 -15.27 6.92
C ALA A 763 29.91 -14.52 5.83
N THR A 764 29.69 -13.20 5.71
CA THR A 764 30.41 -12.34 4.74
C THR A 764 31.90 -12.26 5.06
N ALA A 765 32.29 -12.21 6.33
CA ALA A 765 33.69 -12.20 6.75
C ALA A 765 34.40 -13.53 6.50
N TYR A 766 33.72 -14.66 6.74
CA TYR A 766 34.28 -15.99 6.50
C TYR A 766 34.39 -16.30 5.01
N GLU A 767 33.36 -15.99 4.20
CA GLU A 767 33.43 -16.06 2.73
C GLU A 767 34.56 -15.17 2.17
N LEU A 768 34.72 -13.96 2.71
CA LEU A 768 35.84 -13.09 2.36
C LEU A 768 37.18 -13.71 2.74
N ALA A 769 37.32 -14.24 3.97
CA ALA A 769 38.54 -14.88 4.44
C ALA A 769 38.94 -16.11 3.60
N GLN A 770 37.97 -16.94 3.22
CA GLN A 770 38.16 -18.09 2.32
C GLN A 770 38.66 -17.62 0.93
N ARG A 771 37.99 -16.64 0.30
CA ARG A 771 38.41 -16.08 -1.00
C ARG A 771 39.75 -15.36 -0.97
N LEU A 772 40.07 -14.71 0.15
CA LEU A 772 41.39 -14.12 0.40
C LEU A 772 42.48 -15.18 0.62
N GLY A 773 42.14 -16.45 0.83
CA GLY A 773 43.09 -17.51 1.14
C GLY A 773 43.69 -17.39 2.54
N VAL A 774 42.94 -16.84 3.51
CA VAL A 774 43.35 -16.82 4.92
C VAL A 774 43.60 -18.24 5.40
N ARG A 775 44.71 -18.45 6.13
CA ARG A 775 45.11 -19.78 6.61
C ARG A 775 44.06 -20.33 7.58
N SER A 776 43.70 -21.60 7.38
CA SER A 776 42.68 -22.32 8.16
C SER A 776 41.29 -21.65 8.20
N ALA A 777 40.94 -20.84 7.18
CA ALA A 777 39.69 -20.08 7.13
C ALA A 777 38.45 -20.92 7.51
N VAL A 778 37.57 -20.34 8.33
CA VAL A 778 36.44 -21.03 8.95
C VAL A 778 35.42 -21.46 7.90
N ASP A 779 35.11 -22.75 7.86
CA ASP A 779 33.92 -23.26 7.17
C ASP A 779 32.66 -22.98 8.01
N TYR A 780 31.58 -22.61 7.34
CA TYR A 780 30.31 -22.22 7.96
C TYR A 780 29.08 -22.62 7.13
N GLY A 781 27.91 -22.59 7.76
CA GLY A 781 26.60 -22.78 7.12
C GLY A 781 25.48 -22.23 7.99
N PHE A 782 24.29 -22.00 7.41
CA PHE A 782 23.12 -21.57 8.16
C PHE A 782 22.24 -22.76 8.55
N VAL A 783 21.88 -22.84 9.82
CA VAL A 783 20.93 -23.84 10.35
C VAL A 783 19.84 -23.15 11.17
N ASP A 784 18.60 -23.60 11.08
CA ASP A 784 17.55 -23.28 12.05
C ASP A 784 17.62 -24.27 13.23
N LEU A 785 17.76 -23.72 14.44
CA LEU A 785 17.89 -24.50 15.67
C LEU A 785 16.54 -24.68 16.35
N TYR A 786 16.22 -25.93 16.65
CA TYR A 786 15.17 -26.36 17.56
C TYR A 786 15.87 -26.97 18.78
N TYR A 787 15.60 -26.49 20.00
CA TYR A 787 16.24 -27.01 21.21
C TYR A 787 15.20 -27.33 22.27
N ASP A 788 15.07 -28.62 22.62
CA ASP A 788 14.00 -29.20 23.45
C ASP A 788 12.60 -28.83 22.90
N GLY A 789 12.50 -28.84 21.57
CA GLY A 789 11.29 -28.53 20.81
C GLY A 789 11.04 -27.03 20.58
N GLU A 790 11.62 -26.13 21.36
CA GLU A 790 11.52 -24.69 21.08
C GLU A 790 12.30 -24.33 19.81
N TYR A 791 11.65 -23.65 18.85
CA TYR A 791 12.36 -22.96 17.78
C TYR A 791 13.17 -21.78 18.36
N ARG A 792 14.50 -21.88 18.33
CA ARG A 792 15.44 -20.88 18.87
C ARG A 792 15.94 -19.90 17.80
N GLY A 793 15.59 -20.07 16.53
CA GLY A 793 16.00 -19.21 15.44
C GLY A 793 17.09 -19.78 14.54
N SER A 794 17.49 -19.01 13.52
CA SER A 794 18.62 -19.34 12.63
C SER A 794 19.95 -19.01 13.29
N TYR A 795 20.90 -19.95 13.24
CA TYR A 795 22.27 -19.85 13.72
C TYR A 795 23.25 -20.00 12.57
N LEU A 796 24.44 -19.44 12.74
CA LEU A 796 25.60 -19.81 11.96
C LEU A 796 26.22 -21.06 12.61
N LEU A 797 26.05 -22.21 11.97
CA LEU A 797 26.84 -23.40 12.28
C LEU A 797 28.24 -23.18 11.73
N CYS A 798 29.26 -23.34 12.57
CA CYS A 798 30.65 -23.22 12.14
C CYS A 798 31.57 -24.12 12.95
N GLU A 799 32.80 -24.25 12.45
CA GLU A 799 33.88 -24.96 13.12
C GLU A 799 34.32 -24.23 14.40
N LYS A 800 34.62 -24.94 15.50
CA LYS A 800 35.43 -24.34 16.59
C LYS A 800 36.88 -24.22 16.10
N VAL A 801 37.51 -23.07 16.34
CA VAL A 801 38.97 -22.92 16.26
C VAL A 801 39.66 -23.79 17.32
N GLN A 802 40.33 -24.85 16.87
CA GLN A 802 41.07 -25.84 17.67
C GLN A 802 41.94 -26.69 16.73
N ILE A 803 43.13 -27.11 17.18
CA ILE A 803 44.06 -27.91 16.38
C ILE A 803 43.38 -29.19 15.87
N ASN A 804 43.28 -29.34 14.54
CA ASN A 804 42.65 -30.48 13.86
C ASN A 804 43.09 -30.56 12.41
N LYS A 805 43.13 -31.79 11.89
CA LYS A 805 43.30 -32.05 10.45
C LYS A 805 42.29 -31.26 9.61
N GLY A 806 42.75 -30.66 8.51
CA GLY A 806 41.94 -29.83 7.61
C GLY A 806 41.60 -28.43 8.13
N ARG A 807 41.83 -28.13 9.42
CA ARG A 807 41.55 -26.83 10.06
C ARG A 807 42.87 -26.12 10.37
N VAL A 808 43.13 -25.82 11.65
CA VAL A 808 44.48 -25.55 12.17
C VAL A 808 45.22 -26.88 12.23
N ASP A 809 45.77 -27.30 11.08
CA ASP A 809 46.40 -28.61 10.88
C ASP A 809 47.89 -28.54 11.25
N ILE A 810 48.19 -28.74 12.53
CA ILE A 810 49.55 -28.69 13.12
C ILE A 810 49.75 -29.83 14.13
N SER A 811 51.00 -30.01 14.57
CA SER A 811 51.39 -30.94 15.63
C SER A 811 50.60 -30.72 16.93
N GLU A 812 50.17 -31.80 17.58
CA GLU A 812 49.29 -31.75 18.75
C GLU A 812 50.06 -31.89 20.07
N LEU A 813 50.81 -30.84 20.43
CA LEU A 813 51.70 -30.81 21.59
C LEU A 813 50.98 -31.13 22.92
N GLU A 814 49.71 -30.74 23.04
CA GLU A 814 48.83 -31.07 24.17
C GLU A 814 48.80 -32.57 24.50
N LYS A 815 48.77 -33.44 23.49
CA LYS A 815 48.77 -34.90 23.66
C LYS A 815 50.12 -35.44 24.12
N GLU A 816 51.21 -34.76 23.79
CA GLU A 816 52.54 -35.08 24.30
C GLU A 816 52.69 -34.62 25.76
N ASN A 817 52.16 -33.45 26.11
CA ASN A 817 52.12 -32.94 27.47
C ASN A 817 51.31 -33.85 28.39
N ASP A 818 50.10 -34.26 28.00
CA ASP A 818 49.26 -35.25 28.71
C ASP A 818 50.00 -36.58 28.92
N ALA A 819 50.65 -37.11 27.87
CA ALA A 819 51.33 -38.40 27.92
C ALA A 819 52.60 -38.39 28.80
N LEU A 820 53.31 -37.25 28.85
CA LEU A 820 54.51 -37.08 29.69
C LEU A 820 54.17 -36.75 31.14
N ASN A 821 53.01 -36.12 31.37
CA ASN A 821 52.55 -35.60 32.65
C ASN A 821 51.13 -36.08 32.98
N PRO A 822 50.98 -37.30 33.53
CA PRO A 822 49.72 -37.72 34.14
C PRO A 822 49.17 -36.66 35.11
N ASP A 823 47.88 -36.40 34.97
CA ASP A 823 47.12 -35.37 35.69
C ASP A 823 47.68 -33.94 35.53
N ILE A 824 48.11 -33.55 34.32
CA ILE A 824 48.63 -32.20 34.04
C ILE A 824 47.61 -31.09 34.34
N SER A 825 46.32 -31.34 34.09
CA SER A 825 45.22 -30.42 34.36
C SER A 825 44.94 -30.20 35.85
N ALA A 826 45.49 -31.04 36.74
CA ALA A 826 45.38 -30.91 38.19
C ALA A 826 46.63 -30.29 38.85
N LYS A 827 47.63 -29.84 38.06
CA LYS A 827 48.85 -29.23 38.59
C LYS A 827 48.59 -27.80 39.06
N GLN A 828 49.41 -27.32 40.00
CA GLN A 828 49.34 -25.94 40.45
C GLN A 828 49.76 -24.99 39.33
N ILE A 829 48.82 -24.21 38.80
CA ILE A 829 49.11 -23.11 37.88
C ILE A 829 49.72 -21.95 38.67
N VAL A 830 50.83 -21.41 38.16
CA VAL A 830 51.56 -20.28 38.75
C VAL A 830 51.86 -19.23 37.68
N THR A 831 52.02 -17.97 38.09
CA THR A 831 52.55 -16.91 37.23
C THR A 831 53.97 -16.58 37.66
N GLY A 832 54.90 -16.52 36.70
CA GLY A 832 56.29 -16.12 36.87
C GLY A 832 56.72 -15.15 35.77
N LYS A 833 58.02 -14.84 35.70
CA LYS A 833 58.59 -13.97 34.65
C LYS A 833 59.45 -14.76 33.67
N ASN A 834 59.38 -14.39 32.38
CA ASN A 834 60.30 -14.84 31.34
C ASN A 834 61.61 -14.01 31.32
N ALA A 835 62.55 -14.39 30.47
CA ALA A 835 63.81 -13.70 30.23
C ALA A 835 63.70 -12.19 29.88
N TYR A 836 62.53 -11.72 29.43
CA TYR A 836 62.24 -10.32 29.12
C TYR A 836 61.55 -9.55 30.26
N GLY A 837 61.29 -10.19 31.40
CA GLY A 837 60.59 -9.60 32.55
C GLY A 837 59.07 -9.56 32.43
N GLN A 838 58.51 -10.13 31.36
CA GLN A 838 57.07 -10.21 31.12
C GLN A 838 56.46 -11.44 31.80
N ASP A 839 55.18 -11.35 32.18
CA ASP A 839 54.49 -12.43 32.87
C ASP A 839 54.26 -13.64 31.96
N ILE A 840 54.50 -14.83 32.51
CA ILE A 840 54.17 -16.13 31.93
C ILE A 840 53.43 -16.96 32.96
N ARG A 841 52.31 -17.58 32.57
CA ARG A 841 51.51 -18.45 33.42
C ARG A 841 51.58 -19.88 32.93
N TYR A 842 51.90 -20.82 33.82
CA TYR A 842 52.25 -22.19 33.48
C TYR A 842 51.99 -23.17 34.64
N ALA A 843 51.99 -24.47 34.35
CA ALA A 843 51.89 -25.51 35.37
C ALA A 843 53.24 -25.76 36.06
N ASN A 844 53.25 -25.69 37.40
CA ASN A 844 54.47 -25.91 38.18
C ASN A 844 54.83 -27.41 38.26
N GLY A 845 56.12 -27.74 38.12
CA GLY A 845 56.64 -29.09 38.33
C GLY A 845 56.31 -30.13 37.25
N VAL A 846 56.01 -29.69 36.01
CA VAL A 846 55.77 -30.58 34.86
C VAL A 846 57.05 -30.83 34.05
N LYS A 847 57.08 -31.95 33.32
CA LYS A 847 58.15 -32.31 32.37
C LYS A 847 57.88 -31.71 30.99
N ASN A 848 58.95 -31.45 30.26
CA ASN A 848 58.90 -30.98 28.88
C ASN A 848 58.88 -32.12 27.84
N PRO A 849 58.16 -31.94 26.72
CA PRO A 849 58.42 -32.64 25.46
C PRO A 849 59.86 -32.45 24.97
N SER A 850 60.34 -33.37 24.15
CA SER A 850 61.68 -33.29 23.54
C SER A 850 61.78 -32.24 22.43
N ASP A 851 60.66 -31.85 21.83
CA ASP A 851 60.55 -30.73 20.91
C ASP A 851 59.38 -29.82 21.29
N ILE A 852 59.70 -28.69 21.92
CA ILE A 852 58.78 -27.59 22.27
C ILE A 852 58.81 -26.46 21.22
N SER A 853 59.32 -26.71 20.01
CA SER A 853 59.41 -25.66 18.98
C SER A 853 58.09 -25.31 18.30
N GLY A 854 57.00 -26.04 18.58
CA GLY A 854 55.69 -25.79 18.00
C GLY A 854 54.64 -26.84 18.37
N GLY A 855 53.48 -26.72 17.74
CA GLY A 855 52.23 -27.32 18.17
C GLY A 855 51.41 -26.41 19.09
N TYR A 856 51.51 -25.09 18.88
CA TYR A 856 50.82 -24.06 19.65
C TYR A 856 49.70 -23.41 18.83
N LEU A 857 48.51 -23.33 19.42
CA LEU A 857 47.42 -22.45 18.99
C LEU A 857 47.23 -21.36 20.06
N ILE A 858 47.34 -20.11 19.65
CA ILE A 858 47.41 -18.93 20.51
C ILE A 858 46.29 -17.96 20.11
N GLU A 859 45.68 -17.32 21.11
CA GLU A 859 44.66 -16.30 20.97
C GLU A 859 45.17 -14.99 21.59
N HIS A 860 45.11 -13.89 20.83
CA HIS A 860 45.24 -12.54 21.40
C HIS A 860 44.00 -12.27 22.24
N GLU A 861 44.17 -11.94 23.52
CA GLU A 861 43.09 -11.65 24.47
C GLU A 861 43.65 -10.74 25.56
N ASN A 862 43.35 -9.45 25.48
CA ASN A 862 43.94 -8.42 26.33
C ASN A 862 43.00 -7.91 27.45
N LEU A 863 41.88 -8.59 27.72
CA LEU A 863 41.06 -8.30 28.91
C LEU A 863 41.53 -9.11 30.12
N GLU A 864 41.96 -8.44 31.18
CA GLU A 864 42.52 -9.05 32.40
C GLU A 864 41.62 -10.13 33.00
N SER A 865 40.32 -9.87 33.11
CA SER A 865 39.35 -10.83 33.65
C SER A 865 39.11 -12.08 32.77
N ARG A 866 39.63 -12.10 31.54
CA ARG A 866 39.61 -13.28 30.66
C ARG A 866 40.96 -13.99 30.65
N TYR A 867 42.06 -13.31 30.30
CA TYR A 867 43.36 -14.01 30.20
C TYR A 867 43.83 -14.57 31.54
N THR A 868 43.52 -13.92 32.68
CA THR A 868 43.90 -14.45 34.01
C THR A 868 43.09 -15.68 34.45
N ALA A 869 41.92 -15.92 33.85
CA ALA A 869 41.10 -17.10 34.10
C ALA A 869 41.65 -18.37 33.41
N GLU A 870 42.54 -18.21 32.44
CA GLU A 870 43.15 -19.29 31.66
C GLU A 870 44.38 -19.87 32.36
N SER A 871 44.73 -21.12 32.06
CA SER A 871 45.87 -21.82 32.67
C SER A 871 47.21 -21.54 31.99
N ALA A 872 47.17 -21.02 30.76
CA ALA A 872 48.34 -20.76 29.91
C ALA A 872 48.22 -19.38 29.23
N TYR A 873 48.90 -18.37 29.75
CA TYR A 873 49.02 -17.05 29.10
C TYR A 873 50.43 -16.49 29.18
N PHE A 874 50.72 -15.50 28.34
CA PHE A 874 51.92 -14.68 28.43
C PHE A 874 51.67 -13.21 28.05
N GLY A 875 52.44 -12.31 28.64
CA GLY A 875 52.53 -10.91 28.25
C GLY A 875 53.65 -10.64 27.25
N VAL A 876 53.47 -9.63 26.40
CA VAL A 876 54.44 -9.14 25.42
C VAL A 876 54.51 -7.62 25.50
N GLU A 877 55.71 -7.07 25.66
CA GLU A 877 55.97 -5.63 25.59
C GLU A 877 55.76 -5.15 24.15
N VAL A 878 54.75 -4.31 23.94
CA VAL A 878 54.42 -3.68 22.64
C VAL A 878 54.92 -2.23 22.61
N VAL A 879 54.42 -1.43 21.67
CA VAL A 879 54.68 0.01 21.56
C VAL A 879 54.56 0.76 22.90
N ASP A 880 55.46 1.73 23.09
CA ASP A 880 55.48 2.72 24.17
C ASP A 880 55.39 2.15 25.60
N GLY A 881 55.82 0.90 25.80
CA GLY A 881 55.90 0.22 27.10
C GLY A 881 54.59 -0.42 27.58
N TYR A 882 53.54 -0.41 26.75
CA TYR A 882 52.33 -1.18 27.02
C TYR A 882 52.59 -2.68 26.90
N VAL A 883 51.80 -3.50 27.61
CA VAL A 883 51.86 -4.97 27.52
C VAL A 883 50.56 -5.48 26.88
N GLN A 884 50.69 -6.35 25.89
CA GLN A 884 49.58 -7.09 25.27
C GLN A 884 49.64 -8.55 25.68
N HIS A 885 48.48 -9.15 25.96
CA HIS A 885 48.38 -10.50 26.50
C HIS A 885 47.85 -11.51 25.48
N PHE A 886 48.40 -12.72 25.55
CA PHE A 886 48.10 -13.82 24.66
C PHE A 886 47.87 -15.09 25.48
N VAL A 887 46.85 -15.86 25.11
CA VAL A 887 46.45 -17.11 25.76
C VAL A 887 46.80 -18.28 24.84
N CYS A 888 47.39 -19.35 25.39
CA CYS A 888 47.54 -20.61 24.65
C CYS A 888 46.24 -21.42 24.77
N LYS A 889 45.59 -21.69 23.62
CA LYS A 889 44.31 -22.41 23.52
C LYS A 889 44.47 -23.90 23.17
N SER A 890 45.69 -24.31 22.82
CA SER A 890 46.17 -25.71 22.84
C SER A 890 47.70 -25.67 22.72
N PRO A 891 48.47 -26.29 23.64
CA PRO A 891 48.03 -26.86 24.91
C PRO A 891 47.34 -25.84 25.84
N GLU A 892 46.20 -26.22 26.43
CA GLU A 892 45.51 -25.44 27.48
C GLU A 892 46.32 -25.43 28.79
N VAL A 893 47.21 -26.41 29.00
CA VAL A 893 48.16 -26.47 30.12
C VAL A 893 49.55 -26.86 29.65
N TRP A 894 50.55 -26.02 29.95
CA TRP A 894 51.93 -26.14 29.48
C TRP A 894 52.97 -25.93 30.59
N SER A 895 54.22 -26.27 30.30
CA SER A 895 55.38 -26.06 31.17
C SER A 895 55.84 -24.60 31.24
N ARG A 896 56.83 -24.34 32.11
CA ARG A 896 57.55 -23.08 32.11
C ARG A 896 58.32 -22.86 30.81
N GLU A 897 59.07 -23.87 30.35
CA GLU A 897 59.96 -23.74 29.20
C GLU A 897 59.21 -23.59 27.88
N GLU A 898 58.00 -24.16 27.76
CA GLU A 898 57.06 -23.91 26.65
C GLU A 898 56.59 -22.45 26.66
N ALA A 899 56.06 -21.98 27.81
CA ALA A 899 55.62 -20.60 27.98
C ALA A 899 56.75 -19.59 27.73
N GLU A 900 57.97 -19.92 28.16
CA GLU A 900 59.17 -19.12 27.98
C GLU A 900 59.66 -19.17 26.51
N TYR A 901 59.58 -20.31 25.79
CA TYR A 901 59.90 -20.40 24.36
C TYR A 901 58.97 -19.52 23.51
N VAL A 902 57.66 -19.61 23.75
CA VAL A 902 56.61 -18.91 23.00
C VAL A 902 56.59 -17.42 23.31
N SER A 903 56.60 -17.03 24.59
CA SER A 903 56.63 -15.61 24.96
C SER A 903 57.89 -14.90 24.47
N CYS A 904 59.05 -15.56 24.53
CA CYS A 904 60.27 -15.02 23.92
C CYS A 904 60.15 -14.90 22.39
N LEU A 905 59.51 -15.85 21.69
CA LEU A 905 59.30 -15.77 20.24
C LEU A 905 58.43 -14.59 19.84
N PHE A 906 57.37 -14.31 20.61
CA PHE A 906 56.53 -13.14 20.38
C PHE A 906 57.30 -11.85 20.70
N GLN A 907 58.03 -11.79 21.82
CA GLN A 907 58.84 -10.61 22.13
C GLN A 907 59.90 -10.34 21.04
N ASP A 908 60.56 -11.37 20.53
CA ASP A 908 61.50 -11.27 19.40
C ASP A 908 60.83 -10.69 18.15
N LEU A 909 59.61 -11.15 17.82
CA LEU A 909 58.83 -10.63 16.69
C LEU A 909 58.48 -9.15 16.88
N PHE A 910 57.96 -8.76 18.04
CA PHE A 910 57.50 -7.39 18.30
C PHE A 910 58.67 -6.40 18.45
N ASP A 911 59.77 -6.80 19.07
CA ASP A 911 61.01 -6.01 19.09
C ASP A 911 61.63 -5.90 17.68
N ALA A 912 61.57 -6.96 16.86
CA ALA A 912 61.97 -6.88 15.44
C ALA A 912 61.09 -5.88 14.66
N CYS A 913 59.80 -5.80 14.96
CA CYS A 913 58.90 -4.82 14.31
C CYS A 913 59.26 -3.37 14.62
N ARG A 914 59.81 -3.08 15.82
CA ARG A 914 60.37 -1.76 16.16
C ARG A 914 61.78 -1.56 15.57
N ASN A 915 62.57 -2.61 15.45
CA ASN A 915 63.95 -2.59 14.99
C ASN A 915 64.08 -2.91 13.48
N GLY A 916 63.24 -2.28 12.65
CA GLY A 916 63.34 -2.32 11.17
C GLY A 916 63.08 -3.69 10.51
N GLY A 917 62.50 -4.65 11.23
CA GLY A 917 62.24 -6.02 10.78
C GLY A 917 63.37 -7.02 11.09
N ILE A 918 64.24 -6.73 12.07
CA ILE A 918 65.35 -7.60 12.51
C ILE A 918 65.37 -7.68 14.03
N VAL A 919 65.47 -8.89 14.61
CA VAL A 919 65.53 -9.09 16.07
C VAL A 919 66.79 -8.43 16.67
N PRO A 920 66.66 -7.55 17.68
CA PRO A 920 67.81 -6.86 18.27
C PRO A 920 68.73 -7.79 19.07
N SER A 921 70.04 -7.58 18.96
CA SER A 921 71.05 -8.29 19.74
C SER A 921 71.15 -7.83 21.20
N TRP A 922 70.75 -6.59 21.50
CA TRP A 922 70.99 -5.95 22.80
C TRP A 922 70.08 -6.43 23.95
N ARG A 923 69.01 -7.20 23.69
CA ARG A 923 68.27 -7.92 24.74
C ARG A 923 68.78 -9.36 24.99
N GLY A 924 69.83 -9.82 24.33
CA GLY A 924 70.37 -11.18 24.53
C GLY A 924 69.51 -12.31 23.94
N SER A 925 68.65 -12.00 22.97
CA SER A 925 67.78 -12.97 22.29
C SER A 925 68.58 -14.11 21.64
N ARG A 926 68.07 -15.35 21.76
CA ARG A 926 68.57 -16.51 20.99
C ARG A 926 68.28 -16.40 19.49
N ARG A 927 67.43 -15.46 19.08
CA ARG A 927 67.02 -15.19 17.70
C ARG A 927 67.60 -13.87 17.17
N ALA A 928 68.53 -13.25 17.90
CA ALA A 928 69.18 -11.99 17.51
C ALA A 928 69.73 -12.05 16.07
N GLY A 929 69.40 -11.04 15.27
CA GLY A 929 69.78 -10.96 13.86
C GLY A 929 68.83 -11.67 12.88
N MET A 930 67.90 -12.52 13.35
CA MET A 930 66.84 -13.06 12.48
C MET A 930 65.91 -11.96 11.99
N ARG A 931 65.39 -12.12 10.78
CA ARG A 931 64.41 -11.23 10.15
C ARG A 931 62.98 -11.60 10.53
N THR A 932 62.06 -10.66 10.40
CA THR A 932 60.62 -10.93 10.59
C THR A 932 60.09 -12.00 9.64
N ASP A 933 60.50 -12.01 8.36
CA ASP A 933 60.12 -13.07 7.42
C ASP A 933 60.73 -14.45 7.73
N GLU A 934 61.65 -14.58 8.68
CA GLU A 934 62.09 -15.87 9.23
C GLU A 934 61.22 -16.33 10.41
N LEU A 935 60.61 -15.40 11.16
CA LEU A 935 59.76 -15.69 12.31
C LEU A 935 58.27 -15.87 11.95
N LEU A 936 57.80 -15.25 10.87
CA LEU A 936 56.39 -15.04 10.55
C LEU A 936 56.09 -15.30 9.06
N ASP A 937 54.99 -16.02 8.77
CA ASP A 937 54.37 -16.06 7.43
C ASP A 937 53.68 -14.70 7.17
N LEU A 938 54.41 -13.80 6.51
CA LEU A 938 53.93 -12.46 6.14
C LEU A 938 52.66 -12.48 5.26
N ASP A 939 52.46 -13.51 4.45
CA ASP A 939 51.29 -13.62 3.56
C ASP A 939 50.05 -14.02 4.37
N SER A 940 50.20 -14.86 5.39
CA SER A 940 49.12 -15.16 6.34
C SER A 940 48.65 -13.90 7.08
N LEU A 941 49.58 -13.08 7.59
CA LEU A 941 49.26 -11.82 8.25
C LEU A 941 48.62 -10.82 7.27
N ALA A 942 49.16 -10.67 6.06
CA ALA A 942 48.61 -9.73 5.07
C ALA A 942 47.16 -10.06 4.68
N ARG A 943 46.81 -11.35 4.55
CA ARG A 943 45.44 -11.80 4.25
C ARG A 943 44.49 -11.60 5.43
N LEU A 944 44.90 -11.99 6.65
CA LEU A 944 44.08 -11.78 7.86
C LEU A 944 43.90 -10.29 8.17
N TYR A 945 44.93 -9.48 7.93
CA TYR A 945 44.87 -8.03 8.03
C TYR A 945 43.81 -7.45 7.10
N TRP A 946 43.78 -7.84 5.82
CA TRP A 946 42.78 -7.32 4.88
C TRP A 946 41.36 -7.81 5.18
N ALA A 947 41.17 -9.03 5.67
CA ALA A 947 39.86 -9.49 6.15
C ALA A 947 39.35 -8.60 7.30
N ASN A 948 40.19 -8.34 8.31
CA ASN A 948 39.85 -7.48 9.45
C ASN A 948 39.68 -6.01 9.05
N GLU A 949 40.53 -5.45 8.19
CA GLU A 949 40.45 -4.02 7.81
C GLU A 949 39.31 -3.75 6.82
N ILE A 950 38.95 -4.68 5.92
CA ILE A 950 37.79 -4.53 5.01
C ILE A 950 36.47 -4.64 5.79
N MET A 951 36.31 -5.65 6.66
CA MET A 951 35.15 -5.72 7.55
C MET A 951 35.20 -4.68 8.69
N LYS A 952 36.34 -3.99 8.85
CA LYS A 952 36.66 -3.07 9.95
C LYS A 952 36.32 -3.66 11.32
N ASN A 953 36.82 -4.88 11.56
CA ASN A 953 36.47 -5.66 12.72
C ASN A 953 36.89 -4.98 14.04
N GLY A 954 35.99 -4.90 15.01
CA GLY A 954 36.21 -4.19 16.27
C GLY A 954 37.42 -4.73 17.03
N ASP A 955 37.48 -6.05 17.16
CA ASP A 955 38.51 -6.74 17.95
C ASP A 955 39.78 -7.08 17.13
N GLY A 956 39.71 -6.96 15.80
CA GLY A 956 40.74 -7.39 14.84
C GLY A 956 42.11 -6.72 15.01
N LEU A 957 43.10 -7.51 15.47
CA LEU A 957 44.45 -7.12 15.92
C LEU A 957 44.49 -6.08 17.06
N ILE A 958 43.40 -5.94 17.82
CA ILE A 958 43.21 -4.87 18.81
C ILE A 958 42.96 -5.39 20.23
N PHE A 959 42.09 -6.39 20.40
CA PHE A 959 41.54 -6.72 21.74
C PHE A 959 41.45 -8.23 22.05
N SER A 960 40.58 -8.97 21.37
CA SER A 960 40.39 -10.42 21.56
C SER A 960 40.23 -11.14 20.22
N SER A 961 39.97 -12.45 20.22
CA SER A 961 39.43 -13.19 19.06
C SER A 961 40.33 -13.24 17.81
N ASN A 962 41.62 -12.93 17.92
CA ASN A 962 42.60 -13.08 16.83
C ASN A 962 43.50 -14.28 17.12
N TYR A 963 43.52 -15.25 16.21
CA TYR A 963 44.32 -16.47 16.37
C TYR A 963 45.66 -16.38 15.63
N ILE A 964 46.69 -16.93 16.27
CA ILE A 964 48.03 -17.15 15.73
C ILE A 964 48.41 -18.59 16.08
N TYR A 965 49.04 -19.32 15.18
CA TYR A 965 49.52 -20.68 15.47
C TYR A 965 50.91 -20.95 14.92
N LYS A 966 51.56 -22.00 15.42
CA LYS A 966 52.90 -22.42 14.99
C LYS A 966 53.04 -23.94 15.05
N ASP A 967 53.39 -24.57 13.93
CA ASP A 967 53.75 -26.00 13.90
C ASP A 967 55.19 -26.24 14.38
N LYS A 968 55.56 -27.50 14.67
CA LYS A 968 56.89 -27.92 15.09
C LYS A 968 57.99 -27.67 14.05
N GLY A 969 59.23 -27.75 14.50
CA GLY A 969 60.43 -27.44 13.73
C GLY A 969 60.85 -25.97 13.87
N GLN A 970 62.17 -25.74 13.94
CA GLN A 970 62.75 -24.39 14.07
C GLN A 970 62.59 -23.54 12.79
N SER A 971 62.31 -24.16 11.64
CA SER A 971 62.00 -23.49 10.37
C SER A 971 60.50 -23.19 10.17
N SER A 972 59.63 -23.71 11.04
CA SER A 972 58.20 -23.37 11.04
C SER A 972 58.01 -21.98 11.65
N LYS A 973 57.11 -21.20 11.06
CA LYS A 973 56.86 -19.78 11.36
C LYS A 973 55.55 -19.60 12.13
N LEU A 974 55.40 -18.45 12.78
CA LEU A 974 54.10 -17.97 13.23
C LEU A 974 53.19 -17.77 12.01
N VAL A 975 51.97 -18.26 12.08
CA VAL A 975 50.93 -18.12 11.06
C VAL A 975 49.75 -17.39 11.68
N PHE A 976 49.31 -16.31 11.06
CA PHE A 976 48.15 -15.54 11.51
C PHE A 976 46.87 -16.09 10.86
N GLY A 977 45.92 -16.50 11.71
CA GLY A 977 44.67 -17.14 11.32
C GLY A 977 44.22 -18.20 12.33
N PRO A 978 42.98 -18.70 12.22
CA PRO A 978 41.96 -18.26 11.27
C PRO A 978 41.33 -16.90 11.63
N ALA A 979 40.52 -16.37 10.70
CA ALA A 979 39.65 -15.23 10.97
C ALA A 979 38.46 -15.66 11.83
N TRP A 980 38.14 -14.90 12.89
CA TRP A 980 37.06 -15.19 13.84
C TRP A 980 36.39 -13.90 14.36
N ASP A 981 35.17 -14.01 14.91
CA ASP A 981 34.30 -12.96 15.46
C ASP A 981 34.17 -11.68 14.61
N PHE A 982 33.08 -11.57 13.84
CA PHE A 982 32.76 -10.41 13.01
C PHE A 982 31.30 -9.92 13.19
N ASP A 983 30.52 -10.43 14.15
CA ASP A 983 29.12 -9.98 14.36
C ASP A 983 29.04 -8.49 14.70
N LEU A 984 30.00 -7.97 15.46
CA LEU A 984 30.18 -6.56 15.79
C LEU A 984 30.89 -5.72 14.69
N SER A 985 31.27 -6.31 13.55
CA SER A 985 32.00 -5.61 12.48
C SER A 985 31.10 -4.71 11.60
N SER A 986 31.67 -4.10 10.57
CA SER A 986 30.95 -3.59 9.40
C SER A 986 29.76 -2.69 9.71
N GLY A 987 30.00 -1.61 10.47
CA GLY A 987 28.99 -0.60 10.75
C GLY A 987 27.94 -0.96 11.81
N ASN A 988 28.07 -2.07 12.53
CA ASN A 988 27.03 -2.54 13.45
C ASN A 988 26.64 -1.46 14.50
N PRO A 989 25.35 -1.07 14.62
CA PRO A 989 24.93 -0.08 15.61
C PRO A 989 25.08 -0.55 17.06
N LYS A 990 25.14 -1.88 17.31
CA LYS A 990 25.23 -2.50 18.64
C LYS A 990 26.67 -2.75 19.13
N VAL A 991 27.70 -2.17 18.51
CA VAL A 991 29.07 -2.25 19.06
C VAL A 991 29.16 -1.63 20.46
N PHE A 992 30.12 -2.10 21.25
CA PHE A 992 30.35 -1.62 22.61
C PHE A 992 30.87 -0.18 22.64
N ALA A 993 30.58 0.54 23.73
CA ALA A 993 31.07 1.89 23.96
C ALA A 993 32.61 1.93 23.90
N GLY A 994 33.16 2.78 23.02
CA GLY A 994 34.58 2.83 22.68
C GLY A 994 34.90 2.32 21.27
N ALA A 995 34.14 1.36 20.75
CA ALA A 995 34.27 0.87 19.36
C ALA A 995 33.51 1.73 18.33
N GLU A 996 33.08 2.95 18.69
CA GLU A 996 32.31 3.86 17.83
C GLU A 996 32.96 4.14 16.46
N GLY A 997 34.29 4.04 16.37
CA GLY A 997 35.02 4.13 15.10
C GLY A 997 34.59 3.08 14.07
N VAL A 998 34.16 1.88 14.49
CA VAL A 998 33.68 0.79 13.63
C VAL A 998 32.38 1.15 12.90
N LYS A 999 31.57 2.07 13.45
CA LYS A 999 30.29 2.47 12.83
C LYS A 999 30.49 3.20 11.50
N LYS A 1000 31.62 3.90 11.32
CA LYS A 1000 31.97 4.62 10.08
C LYS A 1000 32.75 3.75 9.11
N SER A 1001 32.39 3.78 7.82
CA SER A 1001 33.17 3.14 6.74
C SER A 1001 34.55 3.77 6.52
N GLU A 1002 34.76 5.01 6.97
CA GLU A 1002 36.02 5.74 6.79
C GLU A 1002 37.02 5.55 7.94
N GLY A 1003 38.31 5.70 7.65
CA GLY A 1003 39.40 5.64 8.63
C GLY A 1003 39.99 4.24 8.82
N TRP A 1004 41.32 4.18 8.97
CA TRP A 1004 42.05 2.95 9.28
C TRP A 1004 41.78 2.49 10.71
N TRP A 1005 41.61 1.19 10.93
CA TRP A 1005 41.27 0.59 12.22
C TRP A 1005 42.31 -0.44 12.67
N THR A 1006 42.47 -1.53 11.92
CA THR A 1006 43.34 -2.67 12.27
C THR A 1006 44.83 -2.30 12.32
N ARG A 1007 45.26 -1.23 11.63
CA ARG A 1007 46.63 -0.67 11.75
C ARG A 1007 46.79 0.45 12.80
N SER A 1008 45.73 0.82 13.51
CA SER A 1008 45.64 2.06 14.29
C SER A 1008 45.59 1.84 15.81
N ALA A 1009 45.47 0.59 16.28
CA ALA A 1009 45.38 0.25 17.69
C ALA A 1009 45.96 -1.16 17.97
N GLY A 1010 46.14 -1.49 19.25
CA GLY A 1010 46.62 -2.79 19.72
C GLY A 1010 47.92 -3.25 19.07
N ILE A 1011 48.03 -4.56 18.80
CA ILE A 1011 49.23 -5.16 18.20
C ILE A 1011 49.44 -4.73 16.73
N GLY A 1012 48.39 -4.24 16.07
CA GLY A 1012 48.47 -3.66 14.73
C GLY A 1012 49.43 -2.46 14.61
N LEU A 1013 49.62 -1.70 15.69
CA LEU A 1013 50.53 -0.54 15.73
C LEU A 1013 52.00 -0.96 15.54
N ASP A 1014 52.47 -1.96 16.29
CA ASP A 1014 53.83 -2.50 16.14
C ASP A 1014 54.00 -3.20 14.80
N LEU A 1015 53.07 -4.09 14.43
CA LEU A 1015 53.13 -4.84 13.17
C LEU A 1015 53.27 -3.89 11.96
N MET A 1016 52.58 -2.76 11.98
CA MET A 1016 52.63 -1.76 10.90
C MET A 1016 53.75 -0.71 11.04
N ARG A 1017 54.63 -0.80 12.06
CA ARG A 1017 55.96 -0.15 12.05
C ARG A 1017 57.00 -0.92 11.24
N ASN A 1018 56.76 -2.21 10.97
CA ASN A 1018 57.70 -3.10 10.29
C ASN A 1018 57.64 -2.95 8.76
N PRO A 1019 58.76 -2.61 8.07
CA PRO A 1019 58.75 -2.41 6.63
C PRO A 1019 58.44 -3.68 5.82
N GLN A 1020 58.73 -4.87 6.36
CA GLN A 1020 58.44 -6.14 5.68
C GLN A 1020 56.93 -6.45 5.71
N ILE A 1021 56.27 -6.18 6.84
CA ILE A 1021 54.81 -6.31 6.99
C ILE A 1021 54.09 -5.25 6.17
N GLN A 1022 54.54 -3.99 6.22
CA GLN A 1022 54.00 -2.91 5.37
C GLN A 1022 54.02 -3.30 3.88
N ALA A 1023 55.14 -3.86 3.39
CA ALA A 1023 55.27 -4.29 1.99
C ALA A 1023 54.30 -5.45 1.65
N ALA A 1024 54.18 -6.45 2.53
CA ALA A 1024 53.27 -7.59 2.32
C ALA A 1024 51.78 -7.15 2.32
N VAL A 1025 51.40 -6.28 3.26
CA VAL A 1025 50.06 -5.68 3.33
C VAL A 1025 49.78 -4.83 2.08
N ALA A 1026 50.71 -3.99 1.65
CA ALA A 1026 50.55 -3.15 0.46
C ALA A 1026 50.39 -4.00 -0.82
N ALA A 1027 51.18 -5.07 -0.97
CA ALA A 1027 51.11 -5.97 -2.12
C ALA A 1027 49.73 -6.66 -2.28
N GLN A 1028 49.05 -6.96 -1.17
CA GLN A 1028 47.71 -7.57 -1.20
C GLN A 1028 46.55 -6.56 -1.33
N LYS A 1029 46.79 -5.24 -1.33
CA LYS A 1029 45.70 -4.23 -1.31
C LYS A 1029 44.70 -4.42 -2.46
N SER A 1030 45.19 -4.42 -3.70
CA SER A 1030 44.32 -4.41 -4.89
C SER A 1030 43.64 -5.75 -5.14
N SER A 1031 44.30 -6.88 -4.81
CA SER A 1031 43.68 -8.21 -4.86
C SER A 1031 42.54 -8.30 -3.84
N SER A 1032 42.76 -7.87 -2.60
CA SER A 1032 41.75 -7.92 -1.54
C SER A 1032 40.52 -7.05 -1.82
N ILE A 1033 40.71 -5.83 -2.34
CA ILE A 1033 39.59 -4.95 -2.74
C ILE A 1033 38.76 -5.60 -3.85
N ASN A 1034 39.41 -6.13 -4.89
CA ASN A 1034 38.72 -6.76 -6.01
C ASN A 1034 37.94 -8.02 -5.58
N ILE A 1035 38.52 -8.86 -4.72
CA ILE A 1035 37.86 -10.04 -4.15
C ILE A 1035 36.62 -9.63 -3.34
N ALA A 1036 36.71 -8.59 -2.52
CA ALA A 1036 35.58 -8.09 -1.74
C ALA A 1036 34.48 -7.49 -2.62
N ARG A 1037 34.82 -6.70 -3.65
CA ARG A 1037 33.84 -6.21 -4.64
C ARG A 1037 33.15 -7.36 -5.40
N GLN A 1038 33.88 -8.42 -5.74
CA GLN A 1038 33.31 -9.62 -6.39
C GLN A 1038 32.37 -10.41 -5.47
N LEU A 1039 32.69 -10.55 -4.18
CA LEU A 1039 31.78 -11.14 -3.19
C LEU A 1039 30.48 -10.33 -3.09
N LEU A 1040 30.60 -9.02 -2.86
CA LEU A 1040 29.46 -8.14 -2.59
C LEU A 1040 28.56 -7.94 -3.80
N ASN A 1041 29.10 -7.92 -5.02
CA ASN A 1041 28.38 -7.49 -6.22
C ASN A 1041 28.33 -8.55 -7.33
N GLY A 1042 28.99 -9.71 -7.14
CA GLY A 1042 29.00 -10.85 -8.06
C GLY A 1042 27.99 -11.96 -7.74
N GLY A 1043 26.91 -11.64 -7.02
CA GLY A 1043 25.79 -12.55 -6.74
C GLY A 1043 25.94 -13.46 -5.51
N THR A 1044 27.15 -13.79 -5.03
CA THR A 1044 27.30 -14.65 -3.84
C THR A 1044 26.64 -14.05 -2.60
N PHE A 1045 26.81 -12.74 -2.36
CA PHE A 1045 26.14 -12.05 -1.25
C PHE A 1045 24.60 -12.08 -1.36
N ASP A 1046 24.03 -12.05 -2.57
CA ASP A 1046 22.58 -12.17 -2.78
C ASP A 1046 22.09 -13.60 -2.51
N LEU A 1047 22.89 -14.62 -2.83
CA LEU A 1047 22.59 -16.02 -2.50
C LEU A 1047 22.58 -16.24 -0.98
N LEU A 1048 23.56 -15.70 -0.24
CA LEU A 1048 23.59 -15.75 1.23
C LEU A 1048 22.36 -15.05 1.83
N ALA A 1049 22.06 -13.82 1.37
CA ALA A 1049 20.91 -13.05 1.85
C ALA A 1049 19.55 -13.71 1.53
N THR A 1050 19.44 -14.34 0.35
CA THR A 1050 18.21 -15.00 -0.11
C THR A 1050 18.02 -16.37 0.58
N GLY A 1051 19.09 -17.14 0.74
CA GLY A 1051 19.10 -18.41 1.49
C GLY A 1051 18.69 -18.24 2.95
N LEU A 1052 19.03 -17.11 3.57
CA LEU A 1052 18.63 -16.80 4.95
C LEU A 1052 17.21 -16.18 5.08
N SER A 1053 16.59 -15.76 3.98
CA SER A 1053 15.44 -14.84 3.99
C SER A 1053 14.23 -15.30 4.82
N ARG A 1054 13.81 -16.58 4.71
CA ARG A 1054 12.66 -17.10 5.46
C ARG A 1054 13.00 -17.32 6.92
N SER A 1055 14.17 -17.91 7.19
CA SER A 1055 14.68 -18.12 8.55
C SER A 1055 14.91 -16.79 9.29
N LYS A 1056 15.28 -15.70 8.59
CA LYS A 1056 15.30 -14.34 9.17
C LYS A 1056 13.90 -13.79 9.47
N ALA A 1057 12.91 -14.08 8.64
CA ALA A 1057 11.51 -13.73 8.96
C ALA A 1057 11.02 -14.49 10.20
N MET A 1058 11.32 -15.79 10.33
CA MET A 1058 10.97 -16.59 11.51
C MET A 1058 11.72 -16.11 12.77
N ASN A 1059 13.01 -15.78 12.67
CA ASN A 1059 13.76 -15.06 13.72
C ASN A 1059 13.02 -13.81 14.18
N SER A 1060 12.50 -13.01 13.24
CA SER A 1060 11.84 -11.74 13.53
C SER A 1060 10.51 -11.92 14.28
N ILE A 1061 9.83 -13.06 14.13
CA ILE A 1061 8.60 -13.37 14.88
C ILE A 1061 8.92 -13.62 16.36
N VAL A 1062 10.01 -14.36 16.65
CA VAL A 1062 10.40 -14.77 18.02
C VAL A 1062 11.20 -13.70 18.76
N TRP A 1063 12.18 -13.09 18.07
CA TRP A 1063 13.20 -12.23 18.67
C TRP A 1063 13.03 -10.75 18.31
N GLY A 1064 12.01 -10.40 17.50
CA GLY A 1064 11.78 -9.07 16.98
C GLY A 1064 12.57 -8.78 15.69
N ALA A 1065 12.02 -7.91 14.85
CA ALA A 1065 12.66 -7.52 13.59
C ALA A 1065 13.86 -6.58 13.79
N SER A 1066 14.89 -6.78 12.98
CA SER A 1066 16.05 -5.91 12.86
C SER A 1066 15.78 -4.70 11.97
N GLY A 1067 16.32 -3.53 12.33
CA GLY A 1067 16.34 -2.35 11.45
C GLY A 1067 17.35 -2.41 10.29
N GLU A 1068 18.17 -3.47 10.19
CA GLU A 1068 19.19 -3.62 9.15
C GLU A 1068 18.86 -4.75 8.17
N GLY A 1069 19.13 -4.52 6.88
CA GLY A 1069 18.98 -5.49 5.80
C GLY A 1069 20.31 -5.79 5.09
N ALA A 1070 20.29 -6.76 4.18
CA ALA A 1070 21.46 -7.08 3.34
C ALA A 1070 21.93 -5.87 2.51
N SER A 1071 20.99 -5.03 2.06
CA SER A 1071 21.26 -3.75 1.40
C SER A 1071 22.04 -2.76 2.29
N THR A 1072 21.77 -2.72 3.59
CA THR A 1072 22.48 -1.88 4.57
C THR A 1072 23.97 -2.27 4.61
N LEU A 1073 24.26 -3.55 4.83
CA LEU A 1073 25.64 -4.07 4.89
C LEU A 1073 26.38 -3.94 3.55
N ARG A 1074 25.73 -4.28 2.43
CA ARG A 1074 26.29 -4.09 1.07
C ARG A 1074 26.67 -2.63 0.80
N SER A 1075 25.82 -1.68 1.19
CA SER A 1075 26.07 -0.25 0.98
C SER A 1075 27.25 0.23 1.83
N TRP A 1076 27.28 -0.16 3.11
CA TRP A 1076 28.38 0.17 4.02
C TRP A 1076 29.72 -0.40 3.54
N LEU A 1077 29.75 -1.68 3.13
CA LEU A 1077 30.97 -2.34 2.68
C LEU A 1077 31.47 -1.83 1.32
N ASN A 1078 30.59 -1.47 0.37
CA ASN A 1078 31.05 -0.80 -0.85
C ASN A 1078 31.66 0.57 -0.54
N ALA A 1079 31.01 1.41 0.28
CA ALA A 1079 31.57 2.69 0.71
C ALA A 1079 32.90 2.55 1.49
N ARG A 1080 33.07 1.46 2.25
CA ARG A 1080 34.32 1.08 2.92
C ARG A 1080 35.42 0.77 1.91
N LEU A 1081 35.14 -0.03 0.89
CA LEU A 1081 36.08 -0.32 -0.19
C LEU A 1081 36.44 0.92 -0.99
N ASP A 1082 35.47 1.78 -1.31
CA ASP A 1082 35.69 3.07 -1.98
C ASP A 1082 36.60 4.01 -1.14
N TRP A 1083 36.51 3.95 0.19
CA TRP A 1083 37.43 4.69 1.08
C TRP A 1083 38.83 4.07 1.11
N ILE A 1084 38.94 2.74 1.26
CA ILE A 1084 40.24 2.02 1.25
C ILE A 1084 40.95 2.21 -0.10
N GLU A 1085 40.24 2.23 -1.22
CA GLU A 1085 40.85 2.41 -2.55
C GLU A 1085 41.51 3.78 -2.71
N ARG A 1086 40.90 4.83 -2.13
CA ARG A 1086 41.38 6.23 -2.16
C ARG A 1086 42.52 6.57 -1.19
N ASN A 1087 42.84 5.71 -0.21
CA ASN A 1087 43.79 6.00 0.89
C ASN A 1087 44.87 4.93 1.09
#